data_AF-A0AA38VI14-F1
#
_entry.id   AF-A0AA38VI14-F1
#
_cell.length_a   1.000
_cell.length_b   1.000
_cell.length_c   1.000
_cell.angle_alpha   90.00
_cell.angle_beta   90.00
_cell.angle_gamma   90.00
#
_symmetry.space_group_name_H-M   'P 1'
#
loop_
_entity.id
_entity.type
_entity.pdbx_description
1 polymer ?
#
loop_
_entity_poly.entity_id
_entity_poly.type
_entity_poly.pdbx_seq_one_letter_code
_entity_poly.pdbx_strand_id
1 'polypeptide(L)'
;MLPLLALALGQVVSAAPSYPVMLETRSGLNSRLANVHLSFTEAVQGVISFTYGSCSARNEYDAHHVVARAQAGADRLVWVMPEDVPPGGCISAWSTEGALLGKSEPQQLRARSRKPPSPKAKRGPNSIPMTNETGIDPWGPWFDGVELLQGKNLSAVDVRDAKSKHVAIVGAGMSGLMTFLALTQAGMTNVELIEAGERLGGRVHTVYLSGGPFDYSYQEMGPMRFPYTYKSASNVTYNITDHQLVFQLAAEMNKINNHDKNLSVDFIPWYQSSPNGLYYQNGIRLDNGMPPTVTQVSENSSLEVPSVLDASTQDLSAKIDALTSKDDFFVKMAQNMFEAHAEFLESGLDGLPGDHWSEFAYMVNYLKASLNDTDIVTGGDYESSFWDSMYEGMYFSAATWRTIDGGLNRLPLSFHPLVDNYTTMNRKIERVQYNPCSQKVNLQWRTNYTDAVFQNASYDYAVIAVPFSIVKKWRFSTGSLPTTITNAISNVPYTAACKVALEFRTRFWEHYENPIYGSCSTSTDIPGIGSVCYPSYNINGTGPATMLASYISGGEWGARWVSVPEAEHVQYVLDAMIEIHGDVAREQYTGKYDRRCWMLDPLESASWASPAVGQHELYLPEYFKTHSNMIFVGEHTSYTHAWIASALESGIRGSVQLLLELGLVDEAKATVDKWMARWIDV
;
A
#
# COMPACT_ATOMS: atom_id res chain seq x y z
N MET A 1 -73.78 1.33 41.62
CA MET A 1 -72.75 1.08 42.65
C MET A 1 -71.40 1.40 42.04
N LEU A 2 -70.72 2.36 42.67
CA LEU A 2 -69.29 2.77 42.65
C LEU A 2 -68.39 2.61 41.39
N PRO A 3 -67.63 3.67 41.02
CA PRO A 3 -66.62 3.67 39.97
C PRO A 3 -65.23 3.27 40.50
N LEU A 4 -64.39 2.66 39.65
CA LEU A 4 -62.95 2.46 39.93
C LEU A 4 -62.14 3.67 39.45
N LEU A 5 -61.36 4.25 40.37
CA LEU A 5 -60.43 5.35 40.16
C LEU A 5 -59.23 4.93 39.29
N ALA A 6 -58.89 5.79 38.33
CA ALA A 6 -57.59 5.82 37.67
C ALA A 6 -56.56 6.55 38.56
N LEU A 7 -55.37 5.96 38.76
CA LEU A 7 -54.19 6.68 39.25
C LEU A 7 -53.26 6.96 38.05
N ALA A 8 -53.22 8.22 37.63
CA ALA A 8 -52.17 8.74 36.77
C ALA A 8 -50.95 9.09 37.65
N LEU A 9 -49.87 8.32 37.51
CA LEU A 9 -48.55 8.71 38.02
C LEU A 9 -47.98 9.77 37.07
N GLY A 10 -48.03 11.04 37.49
CA GLY A 10 -47.32 12.12 36.82
C GLY A 10 -45.82 11.87 36.90
N GLN A 11 -45.20 11.55 35.76
CA GLN A 11 -43.76 11.68 35.62
C GLN A 11 -43.42 13.16 35.63
N VAL A 12 -42.84 13.63 36.74
CA VAL A 12 -42.12 14.90 36.78
C VAL A 12 -40.89 14.72 35.89
N VAL A 13 -40.98 15.20 34.65
CA VAL A 13 -39.81 15.42 33.80
C VAL A 13 -39.03 16.54 34.46
N SER A 14 -38.08 16.19 35.32
CA SER A 14 -37.04 17.12 35.75
C SER A 14 -36.34 17.60 34.49
N ALA A 15 -36.49 18.88 34.14
CA ALA A 15 -35.68 19.50 33.11
C ALA A 15 -34.21 19.24 33.48
N ALA A 16 -33.47 18.56 32.61
CA ALA A 16 -32.03 18.43 32.78
C ALA A 16 -31.45 19.84 32.93
N PRO A 17 -30.50 20.08 33.85
CA PRO A 17 -29.86 21.38 33.96
C PRO A 17 -29.29 21.78 32.59
N SER A 18 -29.75 22.91 32.05
CA SER A 18 -29.25 23.42 30.78
C SER A 18 -27.87 24.03 31.03
N TYR A 19 -26.84 23.25 30.75
CA TYR A 19 -25.47 23.74 30.84
C TYR A 19 -25.15 24.68 29.67
N PRO A 20 -24.30 25.71 29.87
CA PRO A 20 -23.85 26.61 28.80
C PRO A 20 -22.97 25.90 27.76
N VAL A 21 -22.32 24.79 28.14
CA VAL A 21 -21.49 23.96 27.26
C VAL A 21 -22.06 22.56 27.16
N MET A 22 -22.42 22.15 25.96
CA MET A 22 -22.84 20.78 25.64
C MET A 22 -21.65 19.98 25.14
N LEU A 23 -21.54 18.75 25.65
CA LEU A 23 -20.42 17.83 25.40
C LEU A 23 -20.96 16.51 24.89
N GLU A 24 -20.50 16.06 23.73
CA GLU A 24 -20.90 14.78 23.17
C GLU A 24 -19.77 14.06 22.44
N THR A 25 -19.82 12.74 22.43
CA THR A 25 -19.00 11.89 21.57
C THR A 25 -19.92 11.27 20.53
N ARG A 26 -19.54 11.33 19.26
CA ARG A 26 -20.37 10.87 18.14
C ARG A 26 -19.89 9.57 17.52
N SER A 27 -18.59 9.28 17.63
CA SER A 27 -17.99 8.03 17.20
C SER A 27 -17.93 7.02 18.34
N GLY A 28 -17.89 5.73 18.00
CA GLY A 28 -17.71 4.68 18.99
C GLY A 28 -16.37 4.83 19.72
N LEU A 29 -16.38 4.67 21.05
CA LEU A 29 -15.18 4.67 21.89
C LEU A 29 -14.59 3.25 21.95
N ASN A 30 -14.13 2.79 20.78
CA ASN A 30 -13.52 1.48 20.53
C ASN A 30 -11.98 1.51 20.46
N SER A 31 -11.39 2.70 20.55
CA SER A 31 -9.96 2.97 20.56
C SER A 31 -9.61 3.96 21.69
N ARG A 32 -8.32 4.29 21.83
CA ARG A 32 -7.86 5.31 22.80
C ARG A 32 -7.88 6.74 22.25
N LEU A 33 -8.44 6.99 21.06
CA LEU A 33 -8.66 8.35 20.56
C LEU A 33 -10.14 8.59 20.30
N ALA A 34 -10.61 9.79 20.62
CA ALA A 34 -11.93 10.25 20.25
C ALA A 34 -11.95 11.77 20.06
N ASN A 35 -12.86 12.26 19.21
CA ASN A 35 -13.26 13.66 19.29
C ASN A 35 -14.39 13.84 20.29
N VAL A 36 -14.29 14.89 21.11
CA VAL A 36 -15.39 15.40 21.93
C VAL A 36 -15.93 16.64 21.25
N HIS A 37 -17.19 16.63 20.84
CA HIS A 37 -17.84 17.76 20.17
C HIS A 37 -18.37 18.73 21.21
N LEU A 38 -18.12 20.01 20.94
CA LEU A 38 -18.50 21.12 21.79
C LEU A 38 -19.60 21.92 21.10
N SER A 39 -20.63 22.30 21.85
CA SER A 39 -21.54 23.36 21.42
C SER A 39 -21.89 24.27 22.59
N PHE A 40 -22.00 25.56 22.29
CA PHE A 40 -22.19 26.61 23.29
C PHE A 40 -23.60 27.19 23.14
N THR A 41 -24.42 27.04 24.18
CA THR A 41 -25.77 27.62 24.23
C THR A 41 -25.74 29.07 24.73
N GLU A 42 -24.68 29.43 25.46
CA GLU A 42 -24.41 30.78 25.98
C GLU A 42 -22.94 31.15 25.77
N ALA A 43 -22.65 32.46 25.76
CA ALA A 43 -21.27 32.93 25.65
C ALA A 43 -20.50 32.67 26.94
N VAL A 44 -19.46 31.83 26.86
CA VAL A 44 -18.53 31.55 27.95
C VAL A 44 -17.23 32.33 27.69
N GLN A 45 -16.68 32.99 28.70
CA GLN A 45 -15.40 33.69 28.58
C GLN A 45 -14.29 32.94 29.32
N GLY A 46 -13.08 33.00 28.78
CA GLY A 46 -11.88 32.43 29.39
C GLY A 46 -11.56 31.01 28.94
N VAL A 47 -10.56 30.43 29.61
CA VAL A 47 -10.10 29.05 29.38
C VAL A 47 -11.04 28.10 30.10
N ILE A 48 -11.52 27.10 29.38
CA ILE A 48 -12.36 26.02 29.89
C ILE A 48 -11.47 24.79 30.10
N SER A 49 -11.54 24.19 31.30
CA SER A 49 -10.91 22.91 31.58
C SER A 49 -11.88 21.77 31.34
N PHE A 50 -11.52 20.83 30.48
CA PHE A 50 -12.31 19.64 30.19
C PHE A 50 -11.67 18.43 30.84
N THR A 51 -12.42 17.70 31.64
CA THR A 51 -11.92 16.55 32.41
C THR A 51 -12.80 15.33 32.24
N TYR A 52 -12.23 14.15 32.36
CA TYR A 52 -12.97 12.90 32.42
C TYR A 52 -12.87 12.27 33.81
N GLY A 53 -13.98 11.78 34.34
CA GLY A 53 -14.02 11.14 35.65
C GLY A 53 -15.42 10.75 36.07
N SER A 54 -15.66 10.65 37.38
CA SER A 54 -17.00 10.34 37.89
C SER A 54 -18.05 11.34 37.40
N CYS A 55 -19.22 10.86 36.98
CA CYS A 55 -20.35 11.73 36.65
C CYS A 55 -20.85 12.55 37.86
N SER A 56 -20.50 12.13 39.08
CA SER A 56 -20.79 12.87 40.32
C SER A 56 -19.69 13.85 40.76
N ALA A 57 -18.61 14.01 39.97
CA ALA A 57 -17.54 14.97 40.25
C ALA A 57 -18.11 16.37 40.48
N ARG A 58 -17.61 17.04 41.51
CA ARG A 58 -18.04 18.39 41.92
C ARG A 58 -16.97 19.43 41.64
N ASN A 59 -15.72 19.02 41.53
CA ASN A 59 -14.58 19.86 41.22
C ASN A 59 -13.67 19.21 40.16
N GLU A 60 -12.83 20.01 39.52
CA GLU A 60 -11.83 19.55 38.54
C GLU A 60 -10.88 18.48 39.13
N TYR A 61 -10.50 18.62 40.41
CA TYR A 61 -9.60 17.67 41.10
C TYR A 61 -10.22 16.29 41.38
N ASP A 62 -11.53 16.15 41.26
CA ASP A 62 -12.22 14.86 41.41
C ASP A 62 -12.12 14.01 40.13
N ALA A 63 -11.60 14.60 39.04
CA ALA A 63 -11.48 13.92 37.76
C ALA A 63 -10.35 12.89 37.77
N HIS A 64 -10.50 11.86 36.93
CA HIS A 64 -9.45 10.89 36.69
C HIS A 64 -8.29 11.53 35.90
N HIS A 65 -8.62 12.31 34.86
CA HIS A 65 -7.63 13.01 34.05
C HIS A 65 -8.23 14.22 33.34
N VAL A 66 -7.36 15.12 32.90
CA VAL A 66 -7.71 16.25 32.04
C VAL A 66 -7.75 15.76 30.60
N VAL A 67 -8.85 16.02 29.91
CA VAL A 67 -9.02 15.75 28.48
C VAL A 67 -8.32 16.84 27.68
N ALA A 68 -8.64 18.11 27.98
CA ALA A 68 -8.06 19.26 27.30
C ALA A 68 -8.26 20.53 28.12
N ARG A 69 -7.48 21.57 27.83
CA ARG A 69 -7.78 22.96 28.22
C ARG A 69 -7.80 23.81 26.97
N ALA A 70 -8.90 24.53 26.76
CA ALA A 70 -9.11 25.29 25.52
C ALA A 70 -9.87 26.60 25.80
N GLN A 71 -9.67 27.60 24.93
CA GLN A 71 -10.49 28.81 24.94
C GLN A 71 -11.90 28.49 24.46
N ALA A 72 -12.88 29.29 24.91
CA ALA A 72 -14.23 29.25 24.34
C ALA A 72 -14.18 29.52 22.82
N GLY A 73 -14.79 28.64 22.02
CA GLY A 73 -14.82 28.75 20.55
C GLY A 73 -14.26 27.56 19.77
N ALA A 74 -13.63 26.57 20.43
CA ALA A 74 -13.26 25.32 19.76
C ALA A 74 -14.51 24.49 19.40
N ASP A 75 -14.49 23.83 18.24
CA ASP A 75 -15.57 22.94 17.80
C ASP A 75 -15.45 21.55 18.44
N ARG A 76 -14.20 21.07 18.57
CA ARG A 76 -13.90 19.73 19.05
C ARG A 76 -12.66 19.73 19.93
N LEU A 77 -12.58 18.72 20.80
CA LEU A 77 -11.38 18.35 21.53
C LEU A 77 -10.85 17.02 21.00
N VAL A 78 -9.55 16.81 21.11
CA VAL A 78 -8.93 15.49 20.91
C VAL A 78 -8.75 14.87 22.28
N TRP A 79 -9.44 13.75 22.50
CA TRP A 79 -9.33 12.98 23.73
C TRP A 79 -8.43 11.78 23.50
N VAL A 80 -7.19 11.89 23.99
CA VAL A 80 -6.26 10.77 24.10
C VAL A 80 -6.50 10.09 25.45
N MET A 81 -7.03 8.87 25.41
CA MET A 81 -7.45 8.14 26.60
C MET A 81 -6.26 7.40 27.25
N PRO A 82 -6.00 7.58 28.56
CA PRO A 82 -5.06 6.76 29.31
C PRO A 82 -5.42 5.27 29.27
N GLU A 83 -4.43 4.39 29.48
CA GLU A 83 -4.66 2.92 29.48
C GLU A 83 -5.59 2.44 30.60
N ASP A 84 -5.61 3.16 31.72
CA ASP A 84 -6.38 2.86 32.92
C ASP A 84 -7.74 3.56 32.97
N VAL A 85 -8.19 4.15 31.85
CA VAL A 85 -9.45 4.91 31.79
C VAL A 85 -10.66 4.05 32.21
N PRO A 86 -11.43 4.45 33.24
CA PRO A 86 -12.58 3.67 33.68
C PRO A 86 -13.78 3.89 32.74
N PRO A 87 -14.59 2.86 32.43
CA PRO A 87 -15.83 3.01 31.67
C PRO A 87 -16.93 3.68 32.51
N GLY A 88 -17.89 4.33 31.85
CA GLY A 88 -19.09 4.89 32.48
C GLY A 88 -18.88 6.22 33.20
N GLY A 89 -17.72 6.85 33.05
CA GLY A 89 -17.45 8.22 33.51
C GLY A 89 -18.06 9.27 32.59
N CYS A 90 -18.08 10.53 33.02
CA CYS A 90 -18.56 11.66 32.23
C CYS A 90 -17.43 12.63 31.92
N ILE A 91 -17.54 13.32 30.79
CA ILE A 91 -16.70 14.47 30.45
C ILE A 91 -17.37 15.69 31.08
N SER A 92 -16.61 16.50 31.80
CA SER A 92 -17.08 17.72 32.48
C SER A 92 -16.27 18.92 32.01
N ALA A 93 -16.93 20.07 31.83
CA ALA A 93 -16.31 21.35 31.50
C ALA A 93 -16.36 22.28 32.72
N TRP A 94 -15.25 22.93 33.04
CA TRP A 94 -15.09 23.77 34.23
C TRP A 94 -14.59 25.16 33.85
N SER A 95 -15.09 26.20 34.51
CA SER A 95 -14.56 27.56 34.41
C SER A 95 -13.24 27.69 35.18
N THR A 96 -12.51 28.78 34.97
CA THR A 96 -11.31 29.14 35.74
C THR A 96 -11.56 29.25 37.24
N GLU A 97 -12.78 29.60 37.64
CA GLU A 97 -13.21 29.71 39.04
C GLU A 97 -13.72 28.36 39.60
N GLY A 98 -13.70 27.29 38.80
CA GLY A 98 -14.14 25.95 39.19
C GLY A 98 -15.64 25.69 39.05
N ALA A 99 -16.39 26.59 38.38
CA ALA A 99 -17.82 26.37 38.14
C ALA A 99 -18.04 25.31 37.05
N LEU A 100 -19.00 24.39 37.25
CA LEU A 100 -19.37 23.40 36.24
C LEU A 100 -20.16 24.07 35.10
N LEU A 101 -19.56 24.08 33.92
CA LEU A 101 -20.09 24.69 32.70
C LEU A 101 -20.75 23.69 31.75
N GLY A 102 -20.51 22.39 31.92
CA GLY A 102 -20.99 21.35 31.01
C GLY A 102 -20.72 19.96 31.53
N LYS A 103 -21.59 19.02 31.18
CA LYS A 103 -21.41 17.59 31.49
C LYS A 103 -22.00 16.73 30.38
N SER A 104 -21.23 15.77 29.89
CA SER A 104 -21.69 14.78 28.91
C SER A 104 -22.54 13.69 29.56
N GLU A 105 -23.22 12.90 28.74
CA GLU A 105 -23.71 11.59 29.15
C GLU A 105 -22.55 10.66 29.58
N PRO A 106 -22.83 9.59 30.35
CA PRO A 106 -21.83 8.57 30.69
C PRO A 106 -21.23 7.91 29.45
N GLN A 107 -19.90 7.93 29.34
CA GLN A 107 -19.15 7.42 28.20
C GLN A 107 -18.97 5.90 28.31
N GLN A 108 -19.53 5.17 27.36
CA GLN A 108 -19.40 3.72 27.30
C GLN A 108 -18.15 3.35 26.51
N LEU A 109 -17.07 3.08 27.23
CA LEU A 109 -15.83 2.58 26.65
C LEU A 109 -15.97 1.09 26.40
N ARG A 110 -15.77 0.65 25.15
CA ARG A 110 -15.69 -0.79 24.89
C ARG A 110 -14.37 -1.30 25.43
N ALA A 111 -14.43 -2.23 26.37
CA ALA A 111 -13.25 -2.96 26.82
C ALA A 111 -12.62 -3.66 25.60
N ARG A 112 -11.37 -3.34 25.29
CA ARG A 112 -10.57 -4.20 24.42
C ARG A 112 -10.52 -5.58 25.09
N SER A 113 -10.67 -6.66 24.32
CA SER A 113 -10.05 -7.91 24.74
C SER A 113 -8.59 -7.56 24.99
N ARG A 114 -8.06 -7.77 26.21
CA ARG A 114 -6.64 -7.60 26.49
C ARG A 114 -5.88 -8.29 25.37
N LYS A 115 -5.29 -7.51 24.44
CA LYS A 115 -4.22 -8.05 23.63
C LYS A 115 -3.18 -8.56 24.63
N PRO A 116 -2.56 -9.73 24.42
CA PRO A 116 -1.44 -10.13 25.24
C PRO A 116 -0.47 -8.94 25.31
N PRO A 117 0.18 -8.72 26.47
CA PRO A 117 1.09 -7.58 26.66
C PRO A 117 2.04 -7.51 25.48
N SER A 118 2.34 -6.30 24.99
CA SER A 118 3.31 -6.15 23.91
C SER A 118 4.63 -6.85 24.31
N PRO A 119 5.35 -7.47 23.37
CA PRO A 119 6.57 -8.22 23.64
C PRO A 119 7.76 -7.38 24.16
N LYS A 120 7.56 -6.15 24.65
CA LYS A 120 8.56 -5.39 25.42
C LYS A 120 9.24 -6.25 26.51
N ALA A 121 8.57 -7.30 27.00
CA ALA A 121 9.07 -8.25 28.00
C ALA A 121 9.88 -9.46 27.46
N LYS A 122 10.01 -9.67 26.14
CA LYS A 122 10.73 -10.82 25.53
C LYS A 122 11.93 -10.43 24.66
N ARG A 123 12.46 -9.22 24.84
CA ARG A 123 13.67 -8.78 24.13
C ARG A 123 14.88 -9.60 24.55
N GLY A 124 15.49 -10.30 23.59
CA GLY A 124 16.84 -10.84 23.77
C GLY A 124 17.88 -9.71 23.86
N PRO A 125 19.06 -9.94 24.44
CA PRO A 125 20.10 -8.91 24.67
C PRO A 125 20.64 -8.25 23.39
N ASN A 126 20.32 -8.78 22.21
CA ASN A 126 20.81 -8.30 20.91
C ASN A 126 19.73 -7.60 20.06
N SER A 127 18.49 -7.46 20.56
CA SER A 127 17.43 -6.74 19.82
C SER A 127 17.66 -5.23 19.86
N ILE A 128 17.28 -4.50 18.80
CA ILE A 128 17.29 -3.04 18.81
C ILE A 128 16.29 -2.59 19.90
N PRO A 129 16.75 -1.90 20.96
CA PRO A 129 15.84 -1.55 22.04
C PRO A 129 14.90 -0.44 21.56
N MET A 130 13.61 -0.76 21.35
CA MET A 130 12.58 0.26 21.08
C MET A 130 12.32 1.06 22.37
N THR A 131 12.89 2.25 22.43
CA THR A 131 12.68 3.31 23.42
C THR A 131 12.04 4.50 22.71
N ASN A 132 11.63 5.53 23.45
CA ASN A 132 11.17 6.79 22.85
C ASN A 132 12.23 7.44 21.92
N GLU A 133 13.49 7.00 21.98
CA GLU A 133 14.59 7.50 21.17
C GLU A 133 14.79 6.70 19.87
N THR A 134 14.24 5.49 19.75
CA THR A 134 14.52 4.54 18.65
C THR A 134 13.30 4.12 17.84
N GLY A 135 12.07 4.51 18.23
CA GLY A 135 10.88 4.45 17.36
C GLY A 135 9.65 3.73 17.92
N ILE A 136 8.61 3.68 17.07
CA ILE A 136 7.29 3.06 17.33
C ILE A 136 7.45 1.54 17.46
N ASP A 137 6.63 0.90 18.29
CA ASP A 137 6.54 -0.57 18.38
C ASP A 137 6.02 -1.17 17.05
N PRO A 138 6.86 -1.79 16.18
CA PRO A 138 6.40 -2.36 14.92
C PRO A 138 5.53 -3.62 15.14
N TRP A 139 5.48 -4.13 16.37
CA TRP A 139 4.73 -5.33 16.77
C TRP A 139 3.27 -5.00 17.16
N GLY A 140 2.93 -3.71 17.24
CA GLY A 140 1.60 -3.19 17.56
C GLY A 140 0.72 -3.00 16.31
N PRO A 141 -0.39 -2.24 16.38
CA PRO A 141 -1.03 -1.77 15.16
C PRO A 141 0.03 -1.10 14.28
N TRP A 142 0.11 -1.52 13.01
CA TRP A 142 1.21 -1.14 12.12
C TRP A 142 1.35 0.38 12.01
N PHE A 143 0.21 1.08 12.09
CA PHE A 143 0.15 2.50 12.40
C PHE A 143 -0.68 2.73 13.67
N ASP A 144 -0.08 3.35 14.69
CA ASP A 144 -0.73 3.73 15.96
C ASP A 144 -0.98 5.24 16.01
N GLY A 145 -2.25 5.64 15.91
CA GLY A 145 -2.64 7.04 15.98
C GLY A 145 -2.36 7.68 17.35
N VAL A 146 -2.39 6.91 18.44
CA VAL A 146 -2.10 7.44 19.79
C VAL A 146 -0.63 7.81 19.90
N GLU A 147 0.24 6.92 19.42
CA GLU A 147 1.69 7.17 19.40
C GLU A 147 2.02 8.36 18.49
N LEU A 148 1.36 8.49 17.32
CA LEU A 148 1.54 9.65 16.45
C LEU A 148 1.24 10.97 17.16
N LEU A 149 0.18 10.99 17.98
CA LEU A 149 -0.25 12.19 18.71
C LEU A 149 0.47 12.39 20.04
N GLN A 150 1.29 11.43 20.49
CA GLN A 150 2.01 11.52 21.74
C GLN A 150 2.99 12.70 21.73
N GLY A 151 2.91 13.55 22.75
CA GLY A 151 3.73 14.77 22.83
C GLY A 151 3.27 15.91 21.92
N LYS A 152 2.20 15.75 21.14
CA LYS A 152 1.59 16.83 20.36
C LYS A 152 0.57 17.60 21.18
N ASN A 153 0.64 18.93 21.14
CA ASN A 153 -0.28 19.80 21.88
C ASN A 153 -1.57 20.07 21.06
N LEU A 154 -2.24 19.00 20.63
CA LEU A 154 -3.49 19.03 19.88
C LEU A 154 -4.65 18.83 20.85
N SER A 155 -5.04 19.86 21.60
CA SER A 155 -6.07 19.74 22.64
C SER A 155 -7.46 20.23 22.19
N ALA A 156 -7.49 21.25 21.32
CA ALA A 156 -8.70 21.84 20.77
C ALA A 156 -8.55 22.05 19.27
N VAL A 157 -9.65 21.86 18.54
CA VAL A 157 -9.69 21.87 17.07
C VAL A 157 -10.79 22.82 16.62
N ASP A 158 -10.42 23.78 15.78
CA ASP A 158 -11.35 24.48 14.88
C ASP A 158 -11.43 23.63 13.61
N VAL A 159 -12.58 23.00 13.40
CA VAL A 159 -12.77 22.03 12.31
C VAL A 159 -12.74 22.73 10.96
N ARG A 160 -13.20 23.97 10.88
CA ARG A 160 -13.21 24.75 9.64
C ARG A 160 -11.79 25.14 9.26
N ASP A 161 -10.99 25.63 10.21
CA ASP A 161 -9.57 25.93 9.97
C ASP A 161 -8.81 24.66 9.55
N ALA A 162 -8.99 23.56 10.29
CA ALA A 162 -8.38 22.26 9.98
C ALA A 162 -8.70 21.78 8.55
N LYS A 163 -9.98 21.83 8.12
CA LYS A 163 -10.40 21.40 6.78
C LYS A 163 -10.03 22.37 5.65
N SER A 164 -9.62 23.58 6.00
CA SER A 164 -9.18 24.61 5.05
C SER A 164 -7.66 24.66 4.82
N LYS A 165 -6.88 23.87 5.58
CA LYS A 165 -5.42 23.77 5.40
C LYS A 165 -5.09 23.41 3.96
N HIS A 166 -4.09 24.11 3.42
CA HIS A 166 -3.63 23.92 2.06
C HIS A 166 -2.66 22.74 1.99
N VAL A 167 -3.08 21.66 1.34
CA VAL A 167 -2.34 20.40 1.27
C VAL A 167 -1.89 20.15 -0.17
N ALA A 168 -0.58 20.03 -0.39
CA ALA A 168 -0.04 19.51 -1.65
C ALA A 168 0.06 17.99 -1.60
N ILE A 169 -0.38 17.31 -2.64
CA ILE A 169 -0.06 15.90 -2.91
C ILE A 169 0.87 15.89 -4.12
N VAL A 170 2.11 15.45 -3.93
CA VAL A 170 3.12 15.43 -4.99
C VAL A 170 3.23 14.02 -5.55
N GLY A 171 2.83 13.85 -6.80
CA GLY A 171 2.73 12.59 -7.54
C GLY A 171 1.27 12.13 -7.67
N ALA A 172 0.79 11.99 -8.91
CA ALA A 172 -0.54 11.49 -9.26
C ALA A 172 -0.52 9.99 -9.61
N GLY A 173 0.37 9.22 -9.00
CA GLY A 173 0.31 7.76 -8.96
C GLY A 173 -0.83 7.25 -8.08
N MET A 174 -0.99 5.92 -7.98
CA MET A 174 -2.10 5.33 -7.22
C MET A 174 -2.15 5.75 -5.74
N SER A 175 -0.99 5.91 -5.08
CA SER A 175 -0.94 6.41 -3.69
C SER A 175 -1.43 7.85 -3.57
N GLY A 176 -0.99 8.75 -4.46
CA GLY A 176 -1.42 10.15 -4.46
C GLY A 176 -2.90 10.32 -4.80
N LEU A 177 -3.40 9.56 -5.80
CA LEU A 177 -4.83 9.53 -6.14
C LEU A 177 -5.67 9.01 -4.97
N MET A 178 -5.20 7.97 -4.28
CA MET A 178 -5.87 7.43 -3.10
C MET A 178 -5.88 8.44 -1.95
N THR A 179 -4.77 9.13 -1.71
CA THR A 179 -4.70 10.20 -0.70
C THR A 179 -5.67 11.33 -1.03
N PHE A 180 -5.73 11.77 -2.29
CA PHE A 180 -6.68 12.80 -2.72
C PHE A 180 -8.13 12.38 -2.43
N LEU A 181 -8.50 11.16 -2.82
CA LEU A 181 -9.83 10.62 -2.60
C LEU A 181 -10.18 10.55 -1.10
N ALA A 182 -9.28 10.02 -0.27
CA ALA A 182 -9.52 9.90 1.16
C ALA A 182 -9.66 11.27 1.85
N LEU A 183 -8.79 12.23 1.55
CA LEU A 183 -8.84 13.57 2.15
C LEU A 183 -10.09 14.35 1.72
N THR A 184 -10.45 14.30 0.44
CA THR A 184 -11.66 14.98 -0.06
C THR A 184 -12.94 14.35 0.50
N GLN A 185 -12.99 13.03 0.65
CA GLN A 185 -14.10 12.33 1.32
C GLN A 185 -14.21 12.66 2.82
N ALA A 186 -13.08 12.95 3.48
CA ALA A 186 -13.05 13.49 4.84
C ALA A 186 -13.49 14.97 4.93
N GLY A 187 -13.70 15.62 3.78
CA GLY A 187 -14.14 17.01 3.67
C GLY A 187 -13.02 18.04 3.68
N MET A 188 -11.78 17.64 3.41
CA MET A 188 -10.70 18.59 3.12
C MET A 188 -11.02 19.33 1.83
N THR A 189 -10.89 20.66 1.86
CA THR A 189 -11.40 21.53 0.77
C THR A 189 -10.31 22.18 -0.07
N ASN A 190 -9.06 22.18 0.42
CA ASN A 190 -7.95 22.89 -0.20
C ASN A 190 -6.78 21.94 -0.46
N VAL A 191 -7.01 20.98 -1.37
CA VAL A 191 -6.05 19.94 -1.76
C VAL A 191 -5.63 20.17 -3.20
N GLU A 192 -4.33 20.31 -3.46
CA GLU A 192 -3.74 20.40 -4.80
C GLU A 192 -2.98 19.11 -5.10
N LEU A 193 -3.21 18.52 -6.27
CA LEU A 193 -2.42 17.40 -6.79
C LEU A 193 -1.38 17.93 -7.78
N ILE A 194 -0.12 17.52 -7.64
CA ILE A 194 1.00 18.01 -8.44
C ILE A 194 1.64 16.81 -9.14
N GLU A 195 1.57 16.75 -10.47
CA GLU A 195 2.14 15.67 -11.27
C GLU A 195 3.26 16.17 -12.16
N ALA A 196 4.37 15.43 -12.20
CA ALA A 196 5.54 15.79 -12.98
C ALA A 196 5.36 15.47 -14.47
N GLY A 197 4.60 14.44 -14.81
CA GLY A 197 4.27 14.03 -16.17
C GLY A 197 2.96 14.60 -16.69
N GLU A 198 2.47 13.98 -17.76
CA GLU A 198 1.27 14.38 -18.50
C GLU A 198 0.07 13.44 -18.26
N ARG A 199 0.21 12.45 -17.37
CA ARG A 199 -0.77 11.39 -17.16
C ARG A 199 -0.89 11.01 -15.68
N LEU A 200 -2.10 10.67 -15.26
CA LEU A 200 -2.37 10.02 -13.98
C LEU A 200 -1.90 8.55 -13.99
N GLY A 201 -1.43 8.06 -12.85
CA GLY A 201 -1.24 6.63 -12.58
C GLY A 201 0.20 6.16 -12.39
N GLY A 202 1.20 6.98 -12.71
CA GLY A 202 2.63 6.63 -12.55
C GLY A 202 2.97 5.27 -13.16
N ARG A 203 3.41 4.34 -12.32
CA ARG A 203 3.71 2.94 -12.70
C ARG A 203 2.55 2.13 -13.27
N VAL A 204 1.29 2.52 -13.09
CA VAL A 204 0.16 1.87 -13.78
C VAL A 204 0.18 2.27 -15.24
N HIS A 205 0.66 1.40 -16.13
CA HIS A 205 0.90 1.74 -17.53
C HIS A 205 0.49 0.62 -18.49
N THR A 206 -0.64 0.79 -19.15
CA THR A 206 -1.07 0.01 -20.31
C THR A 206 -0.59 0.70 -21.60
N VAL A 207 -0.13 -0.06 -22.59
CA VAL A 207 0.16 0.44 -23.94
C VAL A 207 -0.82 -0.18 -24.94
N TYR A 208 -1.40 0.62 -25.83
CA TYR A 208 -2.29 0.20 -26.91
C TYR A 208 -1.51 0.27 -28.23
N LEU A 209 -1.18 -0.87 -28.85
CA LEU A 209 -0.38 -0.93 -30.09
C LEU A 209 -1.24 -0.71 -31.35
N SER A 210 -2.50 -1.16 -31.29
CA SER A 210 -3.52 -0.89 -32.29
C SER A 210 -4.85 -0.54 -31.63
N GLY A 211 -5.47 0.54 -32.10
CA GLY A 211 -6.79 0.96 -31.63
C GLY A 211 -6.77 1.47 -30.18
N GLY A 212 -7.86 1.23 -29.46
CA GLY A 212 -8.07 1.62 -28.07
C GLY A 212 -8.31 0.43 -27.14
N PRO A 213 -8.83 0.70 -25.93
CA PRO A 213 -9.04 -0.30 -24.88
C PRO A 213 -9.74 -1.59 -25.31
N PHE A 214 -10.77 -1.46 -26.15
CA PHE A 214 -11.63 -2.58 -26.54
C PHE A 214 -11.34 -3.10 -27.95
N ASP A 215 -10.23 -2.66 -28.56
CA ASP A 215 -9.65 -3.31 -29.75
C ASP A 215 -8.67 -4.43 -29.36
N TYR A 216 -8.39 -4.59 -28.06
CA TYR A 216 -7.68 -5.72 -27.45
C TYR A 216 -6.26 -6.00 -27.96
N SER A 217 -5.67 -5.03 -28.64
CA SER A 217 -4.26 -4.98 -28.98
C SER A 217 -3.52 -4.06 -28.00
N TYR A 218 -3.42 -4.53 -26.76
CA TYR A 218 -2.74 -3.82 -25.69
C TYR A 218 -1.91 -4.76 -24.84
N GLN A 219 -0.98 -4.21 -24.06
CA GLN A 219 -0.32 -4.96 -23.00
C GLN A 219 0.00 -4.07 -21.80
N GLU A 220 0.13 -4.71 -20.65
CA GLU A 220 0.46 -4.09 -19.37
C GLU A 220 1.98 -3.99 -19.19
N MET A 221 2.49 -2.77 -19.29
CA MET A 221 3.90 -2.44 -19.13
C MET A 221 4.26 -2.12 -17.67
N GLY A 222 3.26 -1.92 -16.82
CA GLY A 222 3.37 -1.82 -15.36
C GLY A 222 2.81 -3.04 -14.63
N PRO A 223 1.98 -2.88 -13.58
CA PRO A 223 1.23 -3.98 -12.99
C PRO A 223 0.27 -4.57 -14.03
N MET A 224 -0.07 -5.86 -13.92
CA MET A 224 -0.90 -6.55 -14.92
C MET A 224 -2.04 -7.40 -14.35
N ARG A 225 -2.00 -7.70 -13.05
CA ARG A 225 -2.90 -8.67 -12.41
C ARG A 225 -2.99 -8.43 -10.91
N PHE A 226 -4.04 -8.98 -10.32
CA PHE A 226 -4.33 -8.94 -8.90
C PHE A 226 -4.67 -10.35 -8.39
N PRO A 227 -3.98 -10.87 -7.37
CA PRO A 227 -4.41 -12.10 -6.71
C PRO A 227 -5.76 -11.86 -6.01
N TYR A 228 -6.68 -12.82 -6.11
CA TYR A 228 -8.06 -12.66 -5.63
C TYR A 228 -8.39 -13.57 -4.46
N THR A 229 -8.10 -14.87 -4.59
CA THR A 229 -8.36 -15.86 -3.55
C THR A 229 -7.18 -16.80 -3.36
N TYR A 230 -6.91 -17.16 -2.11
CA TYR A 230 -6.02 -18.25 -1.72
C TYR A 230 -6.85 -19.50 -1.42
N LYS A 231 -6.30 -20.69 -1.69
CA LYS A 231 -6.94 -21.97 -1.38
C LYS A 231 -6.00 -22.82 -0.54
N SER A 232 -6.38 -23.07 0.71
CA SER A 232 -5.55 -23.80 1.66
C SER A 232 -5.39 -25.28 1.28
N ALA A 233 -4.42 -25.94 1.91
CA ALA A 233 -4.24 -27.39 1.81
C ALA A 233 -5.49 -28.16 2.28
N SER A 234 -6.26 -27.59 3.21
CA SER A 234 -7.57 -28.09 3.67
C SER A 234 -8.74 -27.78 2.72
N ASN A 235 -8.46 -27.28 1.51
CA ASN A 235 -9.44 -26.98 0.46
C ASN A 235 -10.44 -25.87 0.82
N VAL A 236 -10.10 -25.01 1.80
CA VAL A 236 -10.86 -23.82 2.19
C VAL A 236 -10.38 -22.63 1.36
N THR A 237 -11.30 -21.81 0.86
CA THR A 237 -10.98 -20.62 0.07
C THR A 237 -11.05 -19.37 0.92
N TYR A 238 -9.98 -18.57 0.87
CA TYR A 238 -9.84 -17.29 1.57
C TYR A 238 -9.71 -16.17 0.55
N ASN A 239 -10.35 -15.04 0.78
CA ASN A 239 -10.03 -13.83 0.03
C ASN A 239 -8.64 -13.36 0.45
N ILE A 240 -7.83 -12.92 -0.50
CA ILE A 240 -6.59 -12.20 -0.20
C ILE A 240 -6.99 -10.76 0.10
N THR A 241 -6.97 -10.42 1.39
CA THR A 241 -7.75 -9.32 1.97
C THR A 241 -7.22 -7.94 1.64
N ASP A 242 -5.91 -7.74 1.65
CA ASP A 242 -5.27 -6.47 1.29
C ASP A 242 -5.51 -6.09 -0.18
N HIS A 243 -5.49 -7.06 -1.09
CA HIS A 243 -5.86 -6.85 -2.48
C HIS A 243 -7.34 -6.51 -2.69
N GLN A 244 -8.23 -6.80 -1.71
CA GLN A 244 -9.64 -6.42 -1.83
C GLN A 244 -9.85 -4.91 -1.94
N LEU A 245 -8.91 -4.13 -1.38
CA LEU A 245 -8.92 -2.67 -1.47
C LEU A 245 -8.92 -2.18 -2.93
N VAL A 246 -8.25 -2.89 -3.85
CA VAL A 246 -8.22 -2.51 -5.27
C VAL A 246 -9.60 -2.65 -5.91
N PHE A 247 -10.31 -3.75 -5.63
CA PHE A 247 -11.66 -3.98 -6.15
C PHE A 247 -12.67 -3.01 -5.53
N GLN A 248 -12.51 -2.70 -4.24
CA GLN A 248 -13.32 -1.71 -3.55
C GLN A 248 -13.13 -0.31 -4.15
N LEU A 249 -11.89 0.09 -4.42
CA LEU A 249 -11.59 1.38 -5.05
C LEU A 249 -12.27 1.50 -6.42
N ALA A 250 -12.11 0.49 -7.27
CA ALA A 250 -12.76 0.47 -8.58
C ALA A 250 -14.29 0.57 -8.48
N ALA A 251 -14.91 -0.14 -7.53
CA ALA A 251 -16.35 -0.05 -7.29
C ALA A 251 -16.78 1.36 -6.86
N GLU A 252 -15.99 2.02 -6.00
CA GLU A 252 -16.23 3.41 -5.58
C GLU A 252 -16.06 4.38 -6.76
N MET A 253 -15.02 4.22 -7.58
CA MET A 253 -14.81 5.06 -8.76
C MET A 253 -15.92 4.88 -9.80
N ASN A 254 -16.37 3.65 -10.03
CA ASN A 254 -17.52 3.37 -10.88
C ASN A 254 -18.78 4.09 -10.36
N LYS A 255 -19.02 4.06 -9.05
CA LYS A 255 -20.15 4.76 -8.43
C LYS A 255 -20.02 6.29 -8.58
N ILE A 256 -18.85 6.87 -8.30
CA ILE A 256 -18.58 8.31 -8.42
C ILE A 256 -18.81 8.77 -9.86
N ASN A 257 -18.39 7.97 -10.84
CA ASN A 257 -18.56 8.25 -12.26
C ASN A 257 -19.94 7.84 -12.80
N ASN A 258 -20.92 7.55 -11.94
CA ASN A 258 -22.26 7.12 -12.33
C ASN A 258 -22.27 5.93 -13.33
N HIS A 259 -21.30 5.04 -13.22
CA HIS A 259 -21.07 3.90 -14.11
C HIS A 259 -20.94 4.30 -15.59
N ASP A 260 -20.32 5.45 -15.89
CA ASP A 260 -19.94 5.82 -17.25
C ASP A 260 -19.02 4.74 -17.86
N LYS A 261 -19.43 4.18 -19.00
CA LYS A 261 -18.71 3.12 -19.73
C LYS A 261 -17.31 3.54 -20.18
N ASN A 262 -17.08 4.83 -20.41
CA ASN A 262 -15.76 5.32 -20.80
C ASN A 262 -14.77 5.31 -19.63
N LEU A 263 -15.27 5.37 -18.40
CA LEU A 263 -14.50 5.47 -17.15
C LEU A 263 -14.65 4.24 -16.25
N SER A 264 -15.45 3.25 -16.66
CA SER A 264 -15.72 2.06 -15.87
C SER A 264 -14.47 1.20 -15.69
N VAL A 265 -14.25 0.73 -14.47
CA VAL A 265 -13.18 -0.19 -14.12
C VAL A 265 -13.81 -1.55 -13.88
N ASP A 266 -13.74 -2.41 -14.88
CA ASP A 266 -14.40 -3.72 -14.89
C ASP A 266 -13.35 -4.83 -14.80
N PHE A 267 -13.49 -5.71 -13.82
CA PHE A 267 -12.54 -6.82 -13.62
C PHE A 267 -12.97 -8.08 -14.36
N ILE A 268 -12.02 -8.66 -15.07
CA ILE A 268 -12.13 -9.96 -15.74
C ILE A 268 -11.16 -10.97 -15.12
N PRO A 269 -11.37 -12.27 -15.32
CA PRO A 269 -10.41 -13.29 -14.90
C PRO A 269 -9.03 -13.05 -15.51
N TRP A 270 -7.99 -13.30 -14.71
CA TRP A 270 -6.62 -13.46 -15.20
C TRP A 270 -6.22 -14.92 -15.11
N TYR A 271 -5.70 -15.48 -16.21
CA TYR A 271 -5.19 -16.85 -16.25
C TYR A 271 -3.69 -16.80 -16.00
N GLN A 272 -3.28 -17.10 -14.78
CA GLN A 272 -1.88 -17.06 -14.36
C GLN A 272 -1.02 -18.14 -15.02
N SER A 273 -1.58 -19.34 -15.13
CA SER A 273 -0.94 -20.51 -15.69
C SER A 273 -1.88 -21.23 -16.65
N SER A 274 -1.29 -21.96 -17.60
CA SER A 274 -1.99 -22.87 -18.50
C SER A 274 -1.23 -24.19 -18.54
N PRO A 275 -1.93 -25.34 -18.46
CA PRO A 275 -1.38 -26.66 -18.76
C PRO A 275 -0.67 -26.73 -20.12
N ASN A 276 -1.12 -25.93 -21.07
CA ASN A 276 -0.62 -25.87 -22.43
C ASN A 276 0.48 -24.81 -22.65
N GLY A 277 0.92 -24.11 -21.60
CA GLY A 277 2.10 -23.24 -21.69
C GLY A 277 3.33 -24.05 -22.17
N LEU A 278 4.22 -23.42 -22.91
CA LEU A 278 5.35 -24.11 -23.54
C LEU A 278 6.56 -24.17 -22.60
N TYR A 279 7.21 -25.33 -22.54
CA TYR A 279 8.48 -25.53 -21.87
C TYR A 279 9.59 -25.58 -22.92
N TYR A 280 10.34 -24.48 -23.08
CA TYR A 280 11.39 -24.39 -24.08
C TYR A 280 12.77 -24.25 -23.44
N GLN A 281 13.38 -25.39 -23.11
CA GLN A 281 14.69 -25.48 -22.48
C GLN A 281 15.64 -26.29 -23.36
N ASN A 282 16.88 -25.83 -23.53
CA ASN A 282 17.94 -26.50 -24.30
C ASN A 282 17.50 -26.95 -25.70
N GLY A 283 16.70 -26.12 -26.38
CA GLY A 283 16.23 -26.40 -27.74
C GLY A 283 15.25 -27.58 -27.88
N ILE A 284 14.66 -28.07 -26.78
CA ILE A 284 13.79 -29.25 -26.82
C ILE A 284 12.55 -29.03 -27.70
N ARG A 285 12.22 -30.04 -28.52
CA ARG A 285 11.10 -30.06 -29.46
C ARG A 285 10.46 -31.45 -29.45
N LEU A 286 9.15 -31.49 -29.64
CA LEU A 286 8.42 -32.70 -30.01
C LEU A 286 8.57 -32.97 -31.52
N ASP A 287 8.11 -34.14 -31.98
CA ASP A 287 8.14 -34.54 -33.40
C ASP A 287 7.37 -33.57 -34.32
N ASN A 288 6.39 -32.85 -33.78
CA ASN A 288 5.63 -31.84 -34.50
C ASN A 288 6.36 -30.48 -34.60
N GLY A 289 7.58 -30.36 -34.06
CA GLY A 289 8.39 -29.14 -34.08
C GLY A 289 8.02 -28.10 -33.01
N MET A 290 7.04 -28.36 -32.15
CA MET A 290 6.70 -27.47 -31.02
C MET A 290 7.46 -27.87 -29.76
N PRO A 291 7.78 -26.92 -28.85
CA PRO A 291 8.19 -27.29 -27.50
C PRO A 291 7.09 -28.09 -26.79
N PRO A 292 7.44 -29.01 -25.88
CA PRO A 292 6.45 -29.69 -25.06
C PRO A 292 5.67 -28.71 -24.19
N THR A 293 4.44 -29.04 -23.84
CA THR A 293 3.66 -28.28 -22.88
C THR A 293 4.09 -28.60 -21.45
N VAL A 294 3.75 -27.70 -20.51
CA VAL A 294 3.95 -27.93 -19.07
C VAL A 294 3.37 -29.27 -18.62
N THR A 295 2.16 -29.61 -19.07
CA THR A 295 1.55 -30.91 -18.74
C THR A 295 2.31 -32.09 -19.33
N GLN A 296 2.74 -32.02 -20.59
CA GLN A 296 3.50 -33.10 -21.21
C GLN A 296 4.82 -33.37 -20.48
N VAL A 297 5.51 -32.31 -20.02
CA VAL A 297 6.71 -32.45 -19.20
C VAL A 297 6.38 -33.09 -17.84
N SER A 298 5.30 -32.66 -17.18
CA SER A 298 4.89 -33.23 -15.89
C SER A 298 4.47 -34.71 -15.96
N GLU A 299 3.93 -35.15 -17.10
CA GLU A 299 3.51 -36.53 -17.34
C GLU A 299 4.66 -37.41 -17.84
N ASN A 300 5.71 -36.81 -18.42
CA ASN A 300 6.86 -37.51 -18.96
C ASN A 300 8.16 -36.76 -18.64
N SER A 301 8.81 -37.17 -17.55
CA SER A 301 10.07 -36.59 -17.07
C SER A 301 11.24 -36.71 -18.05
N SER A 302 11.15 -37.54 -19.11
CA SER A 302 12.18 -37.55 -20.16
C SER A 302 12.17 -36.31 -21.04
N LEU A 303 11.10 -35.50 -20.99
CA LEU A 303 10.99 -34.21 -21.67
C LEU A 303 11.48 -33.04 -20.80
N GLU A 304 11.83 -33.29 -19.55
CA GLU A 304 12.42 -32.29 -18.68
C GLU A 304 13.93 -32.23 -18.92
N VAL A 305 14.49 -31.03 -19.04
CA VAL A 305 15.94 -30.85 -19.01
C VAL A 305 16.39 -31.05 -17.56
N PRO A 306 17.14 -32.11 -17.24
CA PRO A 306 17.43 -32.44 -15.85
C PRO A 306 18.34 -31.37 -15.24
N SER A 307 17.85 -30.73 -14.17
CA SER A 307 18.71 -29.99 -13.25
C SER A 307 19.40 -31.00 -12.33
N VAL A 308 20.72 -31.18 -12.50
CA VAL A 308 21.51 -32.03 -11.61
C VAL A 308 21.85 -31.22 -10.37
N LEU A 309 20.92 -31.21 -9.41
CA LEU A 309 21.17 -30.68 -8.07
C LEU A 309 21.81 -31.77 -7.22
N ASP A 310 22.86 -31.41 -6.48
CA ASP A 310 23.44 -32.29 -5.48
C ASP A 310 22.40 -32.60 -4.39
N ALA A 311 22.51 -33.79 -3.78
CA ALA A 311 21.58 -34.21 -2.73
C ALA A 311 21.52 -33.21 -1.55
N SER A 312 22.63 -32.51 -1.27
CA SER A 312 22.70 -31.44 -0.27
C SER A 312 21.87 -30.22 -0.66
N THR A 313 21.87 -29.85 -1.93
CA THR A 313 21.10 -28.72 -2.45
C THR A 313 19.60 -29.02 -2.40
N GLN A 314 19.20 -30.25 -2.76
CA GLN A 314 17.80 -30.69 -2.67
C GLN A 314 17.30 -30.70 -1.20
N ASP A 315 18.13 -31.21 -0.28
CA ASP A 315 17.81 -31.20 1.15
C ASP A 315 17.69 -29.77 1.71
N LEU A 316 18.57 -28.85 1.29
CA LEU A 316 18.48 -27.43 1.67
C LEU A 316 17.20 -26.78 1.11
N SER A 317 16.90 -26.97 -0.17
CA SER A 317 15.67 -26.44 -0.80
C SER A 317 14.43 -26.92 -0.05
N ALA A 318 14.33 -28.24 0.20
CA ALA A 318 13.19 -28.81 0.91
C ALA A 318 13.04 -28.26 2.34
N LYS A 319 14.16 -27.99 3.04
CA LYS A 319 14.14 -27.34 4.36
C LYS A 319 13.61 -25.91 4.28
N ILE A 320 14.09 -25.12 3.32
CA ILE A 320 13.64 -23.74 3.13
C ILE A 320 12.16 -23.70 2.76
N ASP A 321 11.73 -24.52 1.81
CA ASP A 321 10.32 -24.63 1.42
C ASP A 321 9.41 -24.98 2.60
N ALA A 322 9.84 -25.92 3.45
CA ALA A 322 9.10 -26.31 4.66
C ALA A 322 9.01 -25.17 5.71
N LEU A 323 9.95 -24.23 5.70
CA LEU A 323 9.98 -23.09 6.61
C LEU A 323 9.14 -21.92 6.10
N THR A 324 9.19 -21.64 4.80
CA THR A 324 8.60 -20.45 4.16
C THR A 324 7.19 -20.68 3.61
N SER A 325 6.84 -21.90 3.23
CA SER A 325 5.56 -22.23 2.56
C SER A 325 4.53 -22.90 3.47
N LYS A 326 4.47 -22.51 4.75
CA LYS A 326 3.52 -23.08 5.71
C LYS A 326 2.09 -22.60 5.39
N ASP A 327 1.20 -23.54 5.07
CA ASP A 327 -0.20 -23.26 4.71
C ASP A 327 -0.90 -22.38 5.76
N ASP A 328 -0.72 -22.68 7.04
CA ASP A 328 -1.28 -21.94 8.18
C ASP A 328 -0.88 -20.46 8.14
N PHE A 329 0.37 -20.19 7.76
CA PHE A 329 0.91 -18.83 7.67
C PHE A 329 0.44 -18.14 6.39
N PHE A 330 0.31 -18.85 5.27
CA PHE A 330 -0.30 -18.31 4.04
C PHE A 330 -1.78 -17.97 4.24
N VAL A 331 -2.53 -18.81 4.98
CA VAL A 331 -3.91 -18.49 5.39
C VAL A 331 -3.94 -17.19 6.20
N LYS A 332 -3.03 -17.05 7.17
CA LYS A 332 -2.91 -15.81 7.96
C LYS A 332 -2.59 -14.61 7.07
N MET A 333 -1.62 -14.71 6.16
CA MET A 333 -1.30 -13.63 5.22
C MET A 333 -2.50 -13.25 4.36
N ALA A 334 -3.21 -14.23 3.80
CA ALA A 334 -4.40 -13.98 3.00
C ALA A 334 -5.48 -13.23 3.82
N GLN A 335 -5.68 -13.61 5.09
CA GLN A 335 -6.68 -12.98 5.97
C GLN A 335 -6.25 -11.65 6.58
N ASN A 336 -4.96 -11.47 6.84
CA ASN A 336 -4.37 -10.29 7.47
C ASN A 336 -2.84 -10.26 7.27
N MET A 337 -2.40 -9.70 6.15
CA MET A 337 -0.97 -9.60 5.81
C MET A 337 -0.15 -8.81 6.85
N PHE A 338 -0.77 -7.85 7.53
CA PHE A 338 -0.11 -7.05 8.56
C PHE A 338 0.21 -7.85 9.82
N GLU A 339 -0.75 -8.64 10.29
CA GLU A 339 -0.50 -9.55 11.42
C GLU A 339 0.54 -10.61 11.06
N ALA A 340 0.54 -11.09 9.81
CA ALA A 340 1.59 -11.99 9.32
C ALA A 340 2.96 -11.31 9.30
N HIS A 341 3.06 -10.06 8.82
CA HIS A 341 4.31 -9.32 8.80
C HIS A 341 4.86 -9.05 10.20
N ALA A 342 4.00 -8.62 11.12
CA ALA A 342 4.37 -8.44 12.53
C ALA A 342 4.81 -9.76 13.17
N GLU A 343 4.15 -10.89 12.88
CA GLU A 343 4.59 -12.20 13.39
C GLU A 343 5.94 -12.63 12.77
N PHE A 344 6.13 -12.39 11.47
CA PHE A 344 7.38 -12.69 10.76
C PHE A 344 8.55 -11.91 11.35
N LEU A 345 8.39 -10.62 11.57
CA LEU A 345 9.48 -9.84 12.13
C LEU A 345 9.89 -10.46 13.51
N GLU A 346 8.95 -11.00 14.31
CA GLU A 346 9.17 -11.32 15.75
C GLU A 346 9.77 -12.71 15.87
N SER A 347 9.12 -13.65 15.18
CA SER A 347 9.36 -15.07 15.32
C SER A 347 9.98 -15.68 14.06
N GLY A 348 9.98 -14.94 12.95
CA GLY A 348 10.59 -15.29 11.66
C GLY A 348 10.60 -16.77 11.34
N LEU A 349 11.78 -17.28 10.98
CA LEU A 349 11.99 -18.70 10.74
C LEU A 349 12.66 -19.35 11.95
N ASP A 350 12.12 -20.49 12.40
CA ASP A 350 12.58 -21.23 13.58
C ASP A 350 12.69 -20.41 14.89
N GLY A 351 11.85 -19.38 15.05
CA GLY A 351 11.84 -18.54 16.25
C GLY A 351 12.93 -17.46 16.26
N LEU A 352 13.62 -17.24 15.14
CA LEU A 352 14.57 -16.14 14.97
C LEU A 352 13.86 -14.90 14.39
N PRO A 353 14.23 -13.68 14.79
CA PRO A 353 13.65 -12.46 14.23
C PRO A 353 13.81 -12.38 12.70
N GLY A 354 12.72 -12.17 11.97
CA GLY A 354 12.67 -12.38 10.52
C GLY A 354 13.50 -11.40 9.69
N ASP A 355 13.58 -10.13 10.09
CA ASP A 355 14.31 -9.09 9.36
C ASP A 355 15.76 -8.92 9.85
N HIS A 356 16.28 -9.87 10.62
CA HIS A 356 17.69 -9.87 11.10
C HIS A 356 18.58 -10.83 10.33
N TRP A 357 18.00 -11.61 9.42
CA TRP A 357 18.69 -12.59 8.61
C TRP A 357 18.37 -12.36 7.14
N SER A 358 19.41 -12.15 6.32
CA SER A 358 19.24 -12.38 4.90
C SER A 358 19.11 -13.86 4.64
N GLU A 359 18.50 -14.24 3.51
CA GLU A 359 18.35 -15.64 3.13
C GLU A 359 19.70 -16.37 3.13
N PHE A 360 20.72 -15.73 2.55
CA PHE A 360 22.10 -16.22 2.58
C PHE A 360 22.64 -16.40 4.00
N ALA A 361 22.51 -15.37 4.85
CA ALA A 361 23.05 -15.42 6.20
C ALA A 361 22.38 -16.51 7.05
N TYR A 362 21.08 -16.73 6.86
CA TYR A 362 20.32 -17.79 7.51
C TYR A 362 20.81 -19.17 7.07
N MET A 363 20.89 -19.42 5.75
CA MET A 363 21.32 -20.72 5.24
C MET A 363 22.75 -21.07 5.65
N VAL A 364 23.69 -20.14 5.53
CA VAL A 364 25.11 -20.38 5.84
C VAL A 364 25.34 -20.45 7.35
N ASN A 365 24.86 -19.47 8.11
CA ASN A 365 25.26 -19.33 9.51
C ASN A 365 24.32 -20.06 10.47
N TYR A 366 23.04 -20.22 10.14
CA TYR A 366 22.08 -20.94 10.98
C TYR A 366 21.93 -22.40 10.52
N LEU A 367 21.59 -22.65 9.25
CA LEU A 367 21.41 -24.02 8.73
C LEU A 367 22.72 -24.76 8.43
N LYS A 368 23.86 -24.04 8.41
CA LYS A 368 25.18 -24.59 8.08
C LYS A 368 25.26 -25.19 6.67
N ALA A 369 24.52 -24.62 5.73
CA ALA A 369 24.59 -24.97 4.32
C ALA A 369 25.97 -24.62 3.72
N SER A 370 26.35 -25.33 2.67
CA SER A 370 27.54 -24.96 1.89
C SER A 370 27.26 -23.68 1.09
N LEU A 371 28.32 -22.94 0.73
CA LEU A 371 28.17 -21.76 -0.12
C LEU A 371 27.59 -22.11 -1.50
N ASN A 372 27.93 -23.27 -2.05
CA ASN A 372 27.43 -23.72 -3.34
C ASN A 372 25.92 -24.05 -3.28
N ASP A 373 25.49 -24.79 -2.25
CA ASP A 373 24.06 -25.08 -2.07
C ASP A 373 23.27 -23.78 -1.82
N THR A 374 23.83 -22.85 -1.05
CA THR A 374 23.18 -21.57 -0.74
C THR A 374 23.02 -20.72 -1.99
N ASP A 375 24.06 -20.56 -2.81
CA ASP A 375 24.01 -19.78 -4.06
C ASP A 375 22.92 -20.32 -5.01
N ILE A 376 22.80 -21.64 -5.11
CA ILE A 376 21.78 -22.28 -5.94
C ILE A 376 20.38 -22.06 -5.36
N VAL A 377 20.18 -22.25 -4.06
CA VAL A 377 18.85 -22.16 -3.42
C VAL A 377 18.35 -20.71 -3.34
N THR A 378 19.22 -19.74 -3.07
CA THR A 378 18.83 -18.31 -3.07
C THR A 378 18.73 -17.71 -4.47
N GLY A 379 19.12 -18.45 -5.51
CA GLY A 379 19.17 -17.94 -6.88
C GLY A 379 20.13 -16.74 -7.04
N GLY A 380 21.16 -16.68 -6.20
CA GLY A 380 22.12 -15.56 -6.17
C GLY A 380 21.62 -14.30 -5.46
N ASP A 381 20.54 -14.35 -4.67
CA ASP A 381 20.20 -13.27 -3.73
C ASP A 381 20.95 -13.47 -2.40
N TYR A 382 21.51 -12.37 -1.88
CA TYR A 382 22.35 -12.34 -0.68
C TYR A 382 21.86 -11.34 0.37
N GLU A 383 21.02 -10.38 -0.02
CA GLU A 383 20.72 -9.17 0.79
C GLU A 383 19.31 -9.17 1.37
N SER A 384 18.35 -9.78 0.66
CA SER A 384 16.94 -9.76 1.03
C SER A 384 16.66 -10.62 2.27
N SER A 385 15.72 -10.17 3.10
CA SER A 385 15.11 -11.03 4.13
C SER A 385 14.04 -11.92 3.49
N PHE A 386 13.65 -12.99 4.20
CA PHE A 386 12.64 -13.94 3.71
C PHE A 386 11.25 -13.33 3.49
N TRP A 387 11.00 -12.10 3.97
CA TRP A 387 9.67 -11.52 3.87
C TRP A 387 9.20 -11.41 2.41
N ASP A 388 10.09 -10.97 1.51
CA ASP A 388 9.78 -10.80 0.08
C ASP A 388 9.34 -12.12 -0.55
N SER A 389 10.19 -13.14 -0.44
CA SER A 389 9.92 -14.50 -0.90
C SER A 389 8.65 -15.10 -0.30
N MET A 390 8.34 -14.80 0.98
CA MET A 390 7.15 -15.32 1.65
C MET A 390 5.85 -14.67 1.17
N TYR A 391 5.77 -13.33 1.11
CA TYR A 391 4.52 -12.69 0.68
C TYR A 391 4.30 -12.84 -0.83
N GLU A 392 5.36 -12.78 -1.64
CA GLU A 392 5.27 -13.07 -3.08
C GLU A 392 4.90 -14.53 -3.32
N GLY A 393 5.47 -15.47 -2.56
CA GLY A 393 5.09 -16.88 -2.60
C GLY A 393 3.59 -17.08 -2.32
N MET A 394 3.05 -16.40 -1.30
CA MET A 394 1.62 -16.44 -1.02
C MET A 394 0.79 -15.84 -2.17
N TYR A 395 1.13 -14.65 -2.67
CA TYR A 395 0.40 -14.05 -3.79
C TYR A 395 0.45 -14.90 -5.04
N PHE A 396 1.63 -15.42 -5.42
CA PHE A 396 1.79 -16.27 -6.60
C PHE A 396 1.15 -17.65 -6.45
N SER A 397 0.85 -18.09 -5.22
CA SER A 397 0.03 -19.27 -4.94
C SER A 397 -1.49 -19.04 -5.02
N ALA A 398 -1.94 -17.82 -5.37
CA ALA A 398 -3.37 -17.52 -5.46
C ALA A 398 -4.11 -18.45 -6.43
N ALA A 399 -5.22 -19.00 -5.95
CA ALA A 399 -6.09 -19.91 -6.70
C ALA A 399 -6.85 -19.21 -7.82
N THR A 400 -7.18 -17.93 -7.66
CA THR A 400 -7.80 -17.12 -8.71
C THR A 400 -7.20 -15.72 -8.75
N TRP A 401 -7.24 -15.13 -9.94
CA TRP A 401 -6.65 -13.82 -10.25
C TRP A 401 -7.63 -12.97 -11.06
N ARG A 402 -7.40 -11.66 -11.03
CA ARG A 402 -8.16 -10.67 -11.80
C ARG A 402 -7.23 -9.74 -12.57
N THR A 403 -7.73 -9.19 -13.67
CA THR A 403 -7.15 -8.04 -14.37
C THR A 403 -8.28 -7.09 -14.79
N ILE A 404 -7.96 -5.93 -15.37
CA ILE A 404 -8.94 -4.92 -15.79
C ILE A 404 -9.18 -5.05 -17.29
N ASP A 405 -10.44 -5.16 -17.69
CA ASP A 405 -10.86 -5.21 -19.09
C ASP A 405 -10.57 -3.86 -19.77
N GLY A 406 -9.93 -3.89 -20.95
CA GLY A 406 -9.44 -2.69 -21.63
C GLY A 406 -8.20 -2.05 -20.99
N GLY A 407 -7.62 -2.69 -19.98
CA GLY A 407 -6.30 -2.39 -19.43
C GLY A 407 -6.29 -1.61 -18.12
N LEU A 408 -5.25 -1.81 -17.32
CA LEU A 408 -5.13 -1.26 -15.97
C LEU A 408 -5.08 0.27 -15.93
N ASN A 409 -4.71 0.95 -17.03
CA ASN A 409 -4.82 2.41 -17.15
C ASN A 409 -6.23 2.94 -16.85
N ARG A 410 -7.28 2.13 -17.05
CA ARG A 410 -8.65 2.56 -16.74
C ARG A 410 -8.84 2.93 -15.27
N LEU A 411 -8.10 2.29 -14.35
CA LEU A 411 -8.18 2.60 -12.93
C LEU A 411 -7.75 4.04 -12.61
N PRO A 412 -6.50 4.49 -12.89
CA PRO A 412 -6.13 5.89 -12.67
C PRO A 412 -6.90 6.86 -13.57
N LEU A 413 -7.25 6.49 -14.81
CA LEU A 413 -8.03 7.38 -15.69
C LEU A 413 -9.45 7.63 -15.17
N SER A 414 -10.03 6.70 -14.41
CA SER A 414 -11.34 6.91 -13.76
C SER A 414 -11.35 8.10 -12.78
N PHE A 415 -10.18 8.60 -12.35
CA PHE A 415 -10.08 9.75 -11.47
C PHE A 415 -10.19 11.10 -12.17
N HIS A 416 -10.04 11.18 -13.50
CA HIS A 416 -10.02 12.46 -14.22
C HIS A 416 -11.17 13.41 -13.84
N PRO A 417 -12.46 13.00 -13.87
CA PRO A 417 -13.56 13.91 -13.48
C PRO A 417 -13.47 14.43 -12.05
N LEU A 418 -12.84 13.67 -11.16
CA LEU A 418 -12.68 14.02 -9.75
C LEU A 418 -11.49 14.96 -9.53
N VAL A 419 -10.38 14.78 -10.25
CA VAL A 419 -9.09 15.41 -9.92
C VAL A 419 -8.63 16.49 -10.90
N ASP A 420 -9.20 16.57 -12.11
CA ASP A 420 -8.66 17.45 -13.17
C ASP A 420 -8.62 18.93 -12.76
N ASN A 421 -9.63 19.41 -12.03
CA ASN A 421 -9.67 20.80 -11.55
C ASN A 421 -8.73 21.08 -10.36
N TYR A 422 -8.13 20.04 -9.78
CA TYR A 422 -7.22 20.12 -8.64
C TYR A 422 -5.79 19.74 -8.99
N THR A 423 -5.55 19.27 -10.22
CA THR A 423 -4.27 18.71 -10.64
C THR A 423 -3.49 19.69 -11.49
N THR A 424 -2.25 19.98 -11.09
CA THR A 424 -1.27 20.62 -11.95
C THR A 424 -0.33 19.57 -12.54
N MET A 425 -0.47 19.31 -13.84
CA MET A 425 0.45 18.47 -14.63
C MET A 425 1.76 19.20 -14.96
N ASN A 426 2.75 18.47 -15.45
CA ASN A 426 4.04 19.01 -15.91
C ASN A 426 4.80 19.85 -14.87
N ARG A 427 4.61 19.56 -13.58
CA ARG A 427 5.27 20.26 -12.47
C ARG A 427 6.19 19.30 -11.71
N LYS A 428 7.45 19.26 -12.14
CA LYS A 428 8.50 18.45 -11.51
C LYS A 428 9.14 19.18 -10.33
N ILE A 429 8.82 18.75 -9.12
CA ILE A 429 9.48 19.27 -7.91
C ILE A 429 10.96 18.87 -7.89
N GLU A 430 11.81 19.81 -7.52
CA GLU A 430 13.26 19.64 -7.45
C GLU A 430 13.83 20.05 -6.08
N ARG A 431 13.18 20.96 -5.36
CA ARG A 431 13.61 21.40 -4.03
C ARG A 431 12.45 21.53 -3.08
N VAL A 432 12.72 21.26 -1.81
CA VAL A 432 11.74 21.33 -0.72
C VAL A 432 12.38 22.05 0.46
N GLN A 433 11.68 23.04 1.00
CA GLN A 433 12.12 23.80 2.17
C GLN A 433 11.01 23.86 3.20
N TYR A 434 11.30 23.50 4.44
CA TYR A 434 10.38 23.73 5.56
C TYR A 434 10.72 25.04 6.26
N ASN A 435 9.72 25.90 6.46
CA ASN A 435 9.86 27.13 7.22
C ASN A 435 9.25 26.95 8.62
N PRO A 436 10.07 26.91 9.69
CA PRO A 436 9.59 26.69 11.05
C PRO A 436 8.79 27.87 11.62
N CYS A 437 8.99 29.10 11.11
CA CYS A 437 8.26 30.28 11.57
C CYS A 437 6.81 30.28 11.06
N SER A 438 6.61 29.88 9.81
CA SER A 438 5.27 29.78 9.23
C SER A 438 4.66 28.39 9.34
N GLN A 439 5.45 27.38 9.73
CA GLN A 439 5.09 25.96 9.71
C GLN A 439 4.56 25.51 8.34
N LYS A 440 5.25 25.93 7.26
CA LYS A 440 4.85 25.62 5.88
C LYS A 440 5.96 24.93 5.12
N VAL A 441 5.56 24.04 4.22
CA VAL A 441 6.43 23.39 3.24
C VAL A 441 6.40 24.19 1.94
N ASN A 442 7.55 24.68 1.50
CA ASN A 442 7.73 25.34 0.21
C ASN A 442 8.27 24.33 -0.80
N LEU A 443 7.49 24.08 -1.85
CA LEU A 443 7.87 23.23 -2.98
C LEU A 443 8.38 24.09 -4.11
N GLN A 444 9.50 23.71 -4.73
CA GLN A 444 10.13 24.48 -5.79
C GLN A 444 10.37 23.63 -7.04
N TRP A 445 10.11 24.21 -8.20
CA TRP A 445 10.26 23.58 -9.50
C TRP A 445 10.77 24.59 -10.53
N ARG A 446 11.14 24.07 -11.70
CA ARG A 446 11.43 24.86 -12.90
C ARG A 446 10.60 24.34 -14.06
N THR A 447 10.32 25.21 -15.02
CA THR A 447 9.64 24.80 -16.26
C THR A 447 10.63 24.13 -17.20
N ASN A 448 11.86 24.64 -17.27
CA ASN A 448 12.96 24.04 -17.99
C ASN A 448 14.15 23.77 -17.06
N TYR A 449 14.86 22.66 -17.29
CA TYR A 449 16.03 22.29 -16.48
C TYR A 449 17.18 23.32 -16.54
N THR A 450 17.18 24.16 -17.58
CA THR A 450 18.14 25.26 -17.77
C THR A 450 17.74 26.56 -17.07
N ASP A 451 16.52 26.67 -16.54
CA ASP A 451 16.07 27.90 -15.87
C ASP A 451 16.92 28.16 -14.62
N ALA A 452 17.38 29.40 -14.44
CA ALA A 452 18.17 29.79 -13.26
C ALA A 452 17.28 30.05 -12.03
N VAL A 453 16.03 30.46 -12.25
CA VAL A 453 15.08 30.86 -11.19
C VAL A 453 14.05 29.75 -10.99
N PHE A 454 13.86 29.36 -9.74
CA PHE A 454 12.82 28.41 -9.35
C PHE A 454 11.49 29.14 -9.15
N GLN A 455 10.43 28.55 -9.69
CA GLN A 455 9.06 28.82 -9.23
C GLN A 455 8.85 28.09 -7.91
N ASN A 456 7.91 28.58 -7.10
CA ASN A 456 7.60 27.96 -5.82
C ASN A 456 6.16 28.20 -5.38
N ALA A 457 5.67 27.34 -4.50
CA ALA A 457 4.42 27.49 -3.78
C ALA A 457 4.56 26.90 -2.37
N SER A 458 3.81 27.46 -1.42
CA SER A 458 3.87 27.08 0.00
C SER A 458 2.56 26.48 0.48
N TYR A 459 2.68 25.40 1.24
CA TYR A 459 1.58 24.55 1.71
C TYR A 459 1.69 24.34 3.20
N ASP A 460 0.56 24.14 3.88
CA ASP A 460 0.55 23.79 5.30
C ASP A 460 1.11 22.38 5.51
N TYR A 461 0.78 21.46 4.59
CA TYR A 461 1.31 20.09 4.54
C TYR A 461 1.63 19.66 3.11
N ALA A 462 2.57 18.73 2.97
CA ALA A 462 2.87 18.07 1.70
C ALA A 462 2.89 16.55 1.86
N VAL A 463 2.01 15.85 1.14
CA VAL A 463 2.05 14.40 1.00
C VAL A 463 2.91 14.07 -0.21
N ILE A 464 4.05 13.43 0.00
CA ILE A 464 5.01 13.08 -1.04
C ILE A 464 4.75 11.63 -1.48
N ALA A 465 4.04 11.48 -2.60
CA ALA A 465 3.72 10.19 -3.23
C ALA A 465 4.77 9.75 -4.28
N VAL A 466 5.85 10.52 -4.43
CA VAL A 466 6.96 10.28 -5.35
C VAL A 466 7.90 9.21 -4.78
N PRO A 467 8.36 8.22 -5.57
CA PRO A 467 9.29 7.20 -5.07
C PRO A 467 10.64 7.77 -4.64
N PHE A 468 11.27 7.11 -3.67
CA PHE A 468 12.58 7.53 -3.13
C PHE A 468 13.71 7.51 -4.17
N SER A 469 13.62 6.66 -5.19
CA SER A 469 14.49 6.67 -6.38
C SER A 469 14.54 8.05 -7.08
N ILE A 470 13.49 8.87 -6.94
CA ILE A 470 13.42 10.24 -7.44
C ILE A 470 13.63 11.26 -6.32
N VAL A 471 13.00 11.09 -5.15
CA VAL A 471 13.10 12.03 -4.03
C VAL A 471 14.56 12.21 -3.57
N LYS A 472 15.40 11.17 -3.66
CA LYS A 472 16.84 11.27 -3.37
C LYS A 472 17.59 12.26 -4.25
N LYS A 473 17.02 12.65 -5.40
CA LYS A 473 17.57 13.66 -6.31
C LYS A 473 17.17 15.08 -5.92
N TRP A 474 16.16 15.25 -5.06
CA TRP A 474 15.69 16.56 -4.61
C TRP A 474 16.70 17.24 -3.69
N ARG A 475 16.55 18.55 -3.49
CA ARG A 475 17.31 19.32 -2.50
C ARG A 475 16.40 19.68 -1.33
N PHE A 476 16.71 19.14 -0.16
CA PHE A 476 16.10 19.50 1.10
C PHE A 476 16.97 20.55 1.82
N SER A 477 16.34 21.48 2.54
CA SER A 477 17.07 22.38 3.44
C SER A 477 17.83 21.56 4.49
N THR A 478 19.07 21.93 4.80
CA THR A 478 19.86 21.26 5.83
C THR A 478 19.11 21.25 7.16
N GLY A 479 18.97 20.07 7.77
CA GLY A 479 18.27 19.89 9.05
C GLY A 479 16.74 19.86 8.95
N SER A 480 16.13 19.90 7.75
CA SER A 480 14.67 19.81 7.64
C SER A 480 14.11 18.41 7.85
N LEU A 481 14.94 17.37 7.71
CA LEU A 481 14.55 15.97 7.90
C LEU A 481 15.51 15.29 8.88
N PRO A 482 15.01 14.40 9.76
CA PRO A 482 15.86 13.53 10.55
C PRO A 482 16.77 12.64 9.69
N THR A 483 17.89 12.20 10.26
CA THR A 483 18.87 11.37 9.54
C THR A 483 18.28 10.04 9.10
N THR A 484 17.46 9.38 9.92
CA THR A 484 16.93 8.04 9.60
C THR A 484 16.03 8.04 8.37
N ILE A 485 15.08 8.97 8.25
CA ILE A 485 14.26 9.10 7.04
C ILE A 485 15.08 9.56 5.83
N THR A 486 16.10 10.40 6.03
CA THR A 486 17.03 10.80 4.96
C THR A 486 17.85 9.62 4.44
N ASN A 487 18.24 8.70 5.34
CA ASN A 487 18.90 7.44 4.99
C ASN A 487 17.95 6.52 4.23
N ALA A 488 16.68 6.41 4.64
CA ALA A 488 15.68 5.64 3.91
C ALA A 488 15.51 6.14 2.46
N ILE A 489 15.34 7.46 2.29
CA ILE A 489 15.27 8.11 0.97
C ILE A 489 16.51 7.77 0.13
N SER A 490 17.69 7.75 0.74
CA SER A 490 18.95 7.57 0.03
C SER A 490 19.26 6.10 -0.31
N ASN A 491 18.89 5.18 0.57
CA ASN A 491 19.52 3.85 0.66
C ASN A 491 18.54 2.67 0.54
N VAL A 492 17.21 2.89 0.53
CA VAL A 492 16.29 1.79 0.22
C VAL A 492 16.55 1.35 -1.23
N PRO A 493 16.93 0.08 -1.46
CA PRO A 493 17.19 -0.46 -2.78
C PRO A 493 15.89 -0.62 -3.57
N TYR A 494 16.03 -0.57 -4.89
CA TYR A 494 14.93 -0.79 -5.83
C TYR A 494 15.35 -1.79 -6.90
N THR A 495 14.40 -2.60 -7.32
CA THR A 495 14.56 -3.58 -8.40
C THR A 495 14.31 -2.93 -9.76
N ALA A 496 14.95 -3.50 -10.78
CA ALA A 496 14.79 -3.11 -12.17
C ALA A 496 14.14 -4.25 -12.98
N ALA A 497 13.20 -3.87 -13.84
CA ALA A 497 12.50 -4.79 -14.73
C ALA A 497 12.34 -4.17 -16.12
N CYS A 498 12.38 -5.04 -17.12
CA CYS A 498 12.12 -4.70 -18.51
C CYS A 498 11.02 -5.60 -19.06
N LYS A 499 10.15 -5.01 -19.86
CA LYS A 499 9.06 -5.67 -20.58
C LYS A 499 9.15 -5.36 -22.06
N VAL A 500 8.89 -6.36 -22.90
CA VAL A 500 8.74 -6.21 -24.34
C VAL A 500 7.42 -6.82 -24.77
N ALA A 501 6.57 -5.99 -25.35
CA ALA A 501 5.29 -6.37 -25.92
C ALA A 501 5.39 -6.42 -27.45
N LEU A 502 4.92 -7.51 -28.05
CA LEU A 502 4.93 -7.72 -29.50
C LEU A 502 3.50 -7.94 -30.01
N GLU A 503 3.10 -7.20 -31.04
CA GLU A 503 1.79 -7.37 -31.68
C GLU A 503 1.86 -8.39 -32.82
N PHE A 504 0.88 -9.28 -32.83
CA PHE A 504 0.66 -10.27 -33.89
C PHE A 504 -0.70 -10.06 -34.54
N ARG A 505 -0.82 -10.41 -35.83
CA ARG A 505 -2.06 -10.25 -36.62
C ARG A 505 -3.22 -11.08 -36.09
N THR A 506 -2.90 -12.21 -35.48
CA THR A 506 -3.86 -13.15 -34.90
C THR A 506 -3.31 -13.73 -33.61
N ARG A 507 -4.20 -14.31 -32.81
CA ARG A 507 -3.90 -15.02 -31.58
C ARG A 507 -3.50 -16.46 -31.89
N PHE A 508 -2.49 -16.64 -32.74
CA PHE A 508 -2.13 -17.96 -33.29
C PHE A 508 -1.89 -19.03 -32.21
N TRP A 509 -1.44 -18.63 -31.02
CA TRP A 509 -1.29 -19.48 -29.84
C TRP A 509 -2.59 -20.11 -29.32
N GLU A 510 -3.75 -19.52 -29.61
CA GLU A 510 -5.08 -20.08 -29.30
C GLU A 510 -5.54 -21.13 -30.34
N HIS A 511 -4.79 -21.31 -31.44
CA HIS A 511 -5.14 -22.20 -32.55
C HIS A 511 -4.17 -23.37 -32.75
N TYR A 512 -3.23 -23.56 -31.82
CA TYR A 512 -2.45 -24.79 -31.75
C TYR A 512 -3.33 -26.01 -31.46
N GLU A 513 -2.80 -27.20 -31.73
CA GLU A 513 -3.43 -28.46 -31.31
C GLU A 513 -3.70 -28.48 -29.80
N ASN A 514 -2.73 -27.98 -29.01
CA ASN A 514 -2.88 -27.69 -27.59
C ASN A 514 -2.97 -26.16 -27.40
N PRO A 515 -4.18 -25.56 -27.41
CA PRO A 515 -4.35 -24.12 -27.42
C PRO A 515 -3.95 -23.49 -26.08
N ILE A 516 -3.37 -22.29 -26.14
CA ILE A 516 -2.94 -21.51 -24.97
C ILE A 516 -3.93 -20.36 -24.75
N TYR A 517 -4.67 -20.39 -23.64
CA TYR A 517 -5.60 -19.31 -23.26
C TYR A 517 -5.08 -18.57 -22.04
N GLY A 518 -4.67 -17.31 -22.22
CA GLY A 518 -3.90 -16.57 -21.21
C GLY A 518 -2.60 -17.31 -20.83
N SER A 519 -2.14 -17.16 -19.59
CA SER A 519 -0.92 -17.77 -19.01
C SER A 519 0.34 -16.92 -19.06
N CYS A 520 1.17 -17.06 -18.03
CA CYS A 520 2.59 -16.70 -17.98
C CYS A 520 3.50 -17.93 -17.77
N SER A 521 2.98 -19.15 -17.93
CA SER A 521 3.70 -20.39 -17.66
C SER A 521 4.63 -20.86 -18.79
N THR A 522 4.72 -20.12 -19.90
CA THR A 522 5.73 -20.42 -20.92
C THR A 522 7.10 -20.04 -20.39
N SER A 523 7.98 -21.03 -20.29
CA SER A 523 9.32 -20.89 -19.71
C SER A 523 10.39 -21.12 -20.76
N THR A 524 11.52 -20.44 -20.59
CA THR A 524 12.68 -20.62 -21.46
C THR A 524 14.00 -20.34 -20.75
N ASP A 525 15.08 -20.99 -21.18
CA ASP A 525 16.47 -20.68 -20.82
C ASP A 525 17.12 -19.65 -21.74
N ILE A 526 16.43 -19.13 -22.76
CA ILE A 526 16.97 -18.03 -23.58
C ILE A 526 17.28 -16.84 -22.65
N PRO A 527 18.55 -16.41 -22.54
CA PRO A 527 18.96 -15.43 -21.54
C PRO A 527 18.19 -14.11 -21.67
N GLY A 528 17.74 -13.58 -20.53
CA GLY A 528 17.12 -12.26 -20.47
C GLY A 528 15.68 -12.15 -21.01
N ILE A 529 15.04 -13.25 -21.42
CA ILE A 529 13.61 -13.24 -21.82
C ILE A 529 12.68 -13.20 -20.59
N GLY A 530 12.97 -14.00 -19.56
CA GLY A 530 12.12 -14.11 -18.38
C GLY A 530 10.80 -14.79 -18.69
N SER A 531 9.68 -14.22 -18.23
CA SER A 531 8.34 -14.77 -18.46
C SER A 531 7.76 -14.33 -19.81
N VAL A 532 7.13 -15.27 -20.50
CA VAL A 532 6.28 -15.00 -21.68
C VAL A 532 4.82 -15.11 -21.25
N CYS A 533 4.05 -14.03 -21.44
CA CYS A 533 2.64 -13.98 -21.06
C CYS A 533 1.71 -13.72 -22.24
N TYR A 534 0.68 -14.55 -22.36
CA TYR A 534 -0.39 -14.39 -23.34
C TYR A 534 -1.56 -13.62 -22.70
N PRO A 535 -2.25 -12.77 -23.47
CA PRO A 535 -3.42 -12.03 -22.99
C PRO A 535 -4.51 -12.91 -22.37
N SER A 536 -4.94 -12.58 -21.16
CA SER A 536 -6.13 -13.17 -20.52
C SER A 536 -7.45 -12.50 -20.94
N TYR A 537 -7.37 -11.46 -21.77
CA TYR A 537 -8.51 -10.71 -22.32
C TYR A 537 -8.76 -11.10 -23.78
N ASN A 538 -10.02 -10.97 -24.21
CA ASN A 538 -10.47 -11.25 -25.58
C ASN A 538 -10.06 -12.64 -26.09
N ILE A 539 -10.17 -13.65 -25.23
CA ILE A 539 -9.96 -15.06 -25.58
C ILE A 539 -10.95 -15.47 -26.67
N ASN A 540 -10.49 -16.21 -27.68
CA ASN A 540 -11.21 -16.54 -28.92
C ASN A 540 -11.60 -15.31 -29.74
N GLY A 541 -11.03 -14.15 -29.44
CA GLY A 541 -11.23 -12.92 -30.20
C GLY A 541 -10.55 -13.00 -31.57
N THR A 542 -10.94 -12.09 -32.46
CA THR A 542 -10.32 -11.94 -33.78
C THR A 542 -9.56 -10.62 -33.87
N GLY A 543 -8.67 -10.51 -34.85
CA GLY A 543 -7.85 -9.32 -35.07
C GLY A 543 -6.51 -9.34 -34.31
N PRO A 544 -5.77 -8.22 -34.36
CA PRO A 544 -4.46 -8.12 -33.75
C PRO A 544 -4.49 -8.32 -32.23
N ALA A 545 -3.44 -8.94 -31.70
CA ALA A 545 -3.29 -9.18 -30.27
C ALA A 545 -1.83 -9.04 -29.85
N THR A 546 -1.60 -8.62 -28.60
CA THR A 546 -0.27 -8.30 -28.11
C THR A 546 0.19 -9.31 -27.07
N MET A 547 1.26 -10.03 -27.36
CA MET A 547 1.92 -10.90 -26.38
C MET A 547 2.89 -10.08 -25.54
N LEU A 548 2.96 -10.34 -24.23
CA LEU A 548 4.11 -9.91 -23.43
C LEU A 548 5.22 -10.94 -23.67
N ALA A 549 6.00 -10.70 -24.72
CA ALA A 549 7.01 -11.64 -25.21
C ALA A 549 8.24 -11.74 -24.29
N SER A 550 8.46 -10.72 -23.46
CA SER A 550 9.44 -10.78 -22.39
C SER A 550 8.97 -9.97 -21.20
N TYR A 551 9.07 -10.56 -20.02
CA TYR A 551 9.04 -9.86 -18.74
C TYR A 551 10.16 -10.41 -17.86
N ILE A 552 11.21 -9.60 -17.70
CA ILE A 552 12.39 -10.01 -16.95
C ILE A 552 12.63 -9.06 -15.77
N SER A 553 12.78 -9.67 -14.61
CA SER A 553 13.23 -9.10 -13.34
C SER A 553 14.22 -10.09 -12.71
N GLY A 554 15.17 -9.61 -11.90
CA GLY A 554 16.20 -10.47 -11.29
C GLY A 554 17.44 -10.69 -12.15
N GLY A 555 18.51 -11.24 -11.55
CA GLY A 555 19.81 -11.43 -12.19
C GLY A 555 20.43 -10.16 -12.78
N GLU A 556 20.00 -8.99 -12.29
CA GLU A 556 20.30 -7.66 -12.82
C GLU A 556 19.89 -7.41 -14.30
N TRP A 557 19.14 -8.32 -14.94
CA TRP A 557 18.79 -8.23 -16.36
C TRP A 557 18.03 -6.95 -16.72
N GLY A 558 17.14 -6.49 -15.84
CA GLY A 558 16.45 -5.22 -16.02
C GLY A 558 17.41 -4.02 -16.13
N ALA A 559 18.55 -4.07 -15.43
CA ALA A 559 19.61 -3.07 -15.55
C ALA A 559 20.54 -3.31 -16.75
N ARG A 560 20.71 -4.56 -17.20
CA ARG A 560 21.49 -4.90 -18.40
C ARG A 560 20.78 -4.48 -19.68
N TRP A 561 19.48 -4.71 -19.81
CA TRP A 561 18.72 -4.35 -21.02
C TRP A 561 18.57 -2.84 -21.25
N VAL A 562 18.87 -2.02 -20.24
CA VAL A 562 18.87 -0.55 -20.35
C VAL A 562 20.02 -0.05 -21.22
N SER A 563 21.16 -0.75 -21.26
CA SER A 563 22.31 -0.36 -22.09
C SER A 563 22.20 -0.79 -23.55
N VAL A 564 21.21 -1.61 -23.89
CA VAL A 564 20.99 -2.13 -25.24
C VAL A 564 20.02 -1.21 -26.00
N PRO A 565 20.30 -0.84 -27.26
CA PRO A 565 19.36 -0.11 -28.10
C PRO A 565 18.00 -0.80 -28.18
N GLU A 566 16.92 -0.02 -28.14
CA GLU A 566 15.57 -0.56 -28.09
C GLU A 566 15.24 -1.54 -29.21
N ALA A 567 15.52 -1.17 -30.45
CA ALA A 567 15.23 -2.02 -31.60
C ALA A 567 16.03 -3.33 -31.58
N GLU A 568 17.24 -3.33 -31.03
CA GLU A 568 18.06 -4.52 -30.89
C GLU A 568 17.51 -5.48 -29.83
N HIS A 569 17.12 -4.95 -28.65
CA HIS A 569 16.47 -5.76 -27.63
C HIS A 569 15.11 -6.31 -28.10
N VAL A 570 14.31 -5.50 -28.79
CA VAL A 570 13.02 -5.95 -29.36
C VAL A 570 13.24 -7.04 -30.41
N GLN A 571 14.24 -6.88 -31.29
CA GLN A 571 14.58 -7.90 -32.27
C GLN A 571 15.05 -9.19 -31.60
N TYR A 572 15.87 -9.10 -30.54
CA TYR A 572 16.29 -10.26 -29.74
C TYR A 572 15.09 -11.01 -29.14
N VAL A 573 14.12 -10.29 -28.57
CA VAL A 573 12.89 -10.91 -28.03
C VAL A 573 12.04 -11.51 -29.14
N LEU A 574 11.92 -10.84 -30.30
CA LEU A 574 11.21 -11.40 -31.45
C LEU A 574 11.87 -12.69 -31.95
N ASP A 575 13.20 -12.72 -32.07
CA ASP A 575 13.94 -13.92 -32.47
C ASP A 575 13.74 -15.06 -31.47
N ALA A 576 13.68 -14.76 -30.17
CA ALA A 576 13.31 -15.75 -29.15
C ALA A 576 11.87 -16.26 -29.33
N MET A 577 10.90 -15.40 -29.69
CA MET A 577 9.53 -15.86 -29.95
C MET A 577 9.45 -16.70 -31.22
N ILE A 578 10.23 -16.37 -32.25
CA ILE A 578 10.35 -17.18 -33.48
C ILE A 578 11.01 -18.53 -33.16
N GLU A 579 12.01 -18.53 -32.29
CA GLU A 579 12.62 -19.76 -31.80
C GLU A 579 11.60 -20.60 -31.03
N ILE A 580 10.86 -20.03 -30.07
CA ILE A 580 9.89 -20.79 -29.26
C ILE A 580 8.70 -21.30 -30.10
N HIS A 581 8.13 -20.45 -30.95
CA HIS A 581 6.86 -20.73 -31.65
C HIS A 581 7.02 -21.15 -33.12
N GLY A 582 8.22 -21.05 -33.70
CA GLY A 582 8.46 -21.29 -35.11
C GLY A 582 8.08 -20.12 -36.03
N ASP A 583 8.11 -20.37 -37.34
CA ASP A 583 7.93 -19.34 -38.37
C ASP A 583 6.58 -18.61 -38.30
N VAL A 584 5.55 -19.21 -37.68
CA VAL A 584 4.27 -18.55 -37.45
C VAL A 584 4.43 -17.21 -36.71
N ALA A 585 5.34 -17.12 -35.73
CA ALA A 585 5.57 -15.86 -35.04
C ALA A 585 6.17 -14.80 -35.99
N ARG A 586 7.09 -15.21 -36.87
CA ARG A 586 7.69 -14.33 -37.89
C ARG A 586 6.63 -13.81 -38.87
N GLU A 587 5.77 -14.70 -39.35
CA GLU A 587 4.74 -14.39 -40.34
C GLU A 587 3.61 -13.52 -39.77
N GLN A 588 3.26 -13.75 -38.50
CA GLN A 588 2.16 -13.05 -37.83
C GLN A 588 2.60 -11.72 -37.20
N TYR A 589 3.89 -11.49 -36.96
CA TYR A 589 4.37 -10.24 -36.37
C TYR A 589 3.98 -9.04 -37.24
N THR A 590 3.37 -8.02 -36.63
CA THR A 590 2.88 -6.85 -37.38
C THR A 590 3.95 -5.78 -37.60
N GLY A 591 5.09 -5.89 -36.91
CA GLY A 591 6.10 -4.84 -36.81
C GLY A 591 5.87 -3.85 -35.66
N LYS A 592 4.74 -3.95 -34.95
CA LYS A 592 4.45 -3.09 -33.80
C LYS A 592 4.89 -3.72 -32.49
N TYR A 593 5.50 -2.91 -31.63
CA TYR A 593 6.00 -3.31 -30.34
C TYR A 593 5.98 -2.13 -29.37
N ASP A 594 6.13 -2.45 -28.08
CA ASP A 594 6.54 -1.49 -27.06
C ASP A 594 7.60 -2.14 -26.15
N ARG A 595 8.57 -1.35 -25.72
CA ARG A 595 9.54 -1.78 -24.71
C ARG A 595 9.49 -0.81 -23.54
N ARG A 596 9.29 -1.35 -22.34
CA ARG A 596 9.37 -0.60 -21.10
C ARG A 596 10.43 -1.17 -20.18
N CYS A 597 11.54 -0.47 -20.06
CA CYS A 597 12.49 -0.66 -18.97
C CYS A 597 12.29 0.46 -17.96
N TRP A 598 11.83 0.14 -16.75
CA TRP A 598 11.42 1.17 -15.76
C TRP A 598 12.57 2.06 -15.29
N MET A 599 13.81 1.59 -15.38
CA MET A 599 15.00 2.41 -15.14
C MET A 599 15.18 3.56 -16.13
N LEU A 600 14.65 3.46 -17.35
CA LEU A 600 14.71 4.54 -18.35
C LEU A 600 13.67 5.64 -18.06
N ASP A 601 12.69 5.38 -17.20
CA ASP A 601 11.67 6.36 -16.84
C ASP A 601 12.29 7.45 -15.94
N PRO A 602 12.30 8.73 -16.37
CA PRO A 602 12.89 9.81 -15.58
C PRO A 602 12.05 10.22 -14.36
N LEU A 603 10.81 9.74 -14.25
CA LEU A 603 9.86 10.05 -13.17
C LEU A 603 9.71 8.91 -12.15
N GLU A 604 10.29 7.74 -12.43
CA GLU A 604 10.28 6.59 -11.50
C GLU A 604 11.71 6.06 -11.27
N SER A 605 12.56 6.00 -12.31
CA SER A 605 13.96 5.56 -12.28
C SER A 605 14.24 4.17 -11.70
N ALA A 606 13.21 3.36 -11.48
CA ALA A 606 13.25 1.97 -11.05
C ALA A 606 11.85 1.34 -11.15
N SER A 607 11.72 0.03 -10.91
CA SER A 607 10.43 -0.66 -10.95
C SER A 607 9.67 -0.62 -9.62
N TRP A 608 10.27 -1.12 -8.53
CA TRP A 608 9.69 -1.17 -7.19
C TRP A 608 10.77 -1.25 -6.11
N ALA A 609 10.43 -0.91 -4.87
CA ALA A 609 11.34 -1.05 -3.74
C ALA A 609 11.58 -2.52 -3.39
N SER A 610 12.77 -2.86 -2.94
CA SER A 610 13.15 -4.23 -2.59
C SER A 610 14.02 -4.26 -1.33
N PRO A 611 13.51 -3.80 -0.16
CA PRO A 611 14.34 -3.49 0.99
C PRO A 611 15.23 -4.65 1.45
N ALA A 612 16.47 -4.33 1.82
CA ALA A 612 17.42 -5.30 2.34
C ALA A 612 17.11 -5.63 3.81
N VAL A 613 17.71 -6.72 4.31
CA VAL A 613 17.62 -7.14 5.72
C VAL A 613 17.81 -5.97 6.69
N GLY A 614 16.88 -5.85 7.64
CA GLY A 614 16.85 -4.86 8.72
C GLY A 614 16.22 -3.52 8.33
N GLN A 615 15.93 -3.29 7.04
CA GLN A 615 15.34 -2.03 6.58
C GLN A 615 13.85 -1.95 6.85
N HIS A 616 13.11 -3.06 6.94
CA HIS A 616 11.70 -3.03 7.33
C HIS A 616 11.57 -2.59 8.78
N GLU A 617 12.29 -3.25 9.70
CA GLU A 617 12.26 -2.90 11.12
C GLU A 617 12.74 -1.46 11.38
N LEU A 618 13.75 -1.00 10.63
CA LEU A 618 14.31 0.34 10.80
C LEU A 618 13.44 1.45 10.19
N TYR A 619 12.96 1.29 8.96
CA TYR A 619 12.38 2.42 8.21
C TYR A 619 10.86 2.49 8.24
N LEU A 620 10.13 1.39 8.41
CA LEU A 620 8.66 1.44 8.48
C LEU A 620 8.16 2.38 9.59
N PRO A 621 8.72 2.35 10.82
CA PRO A 621 8.38 3.33 11.86
C PRO A 621 8.65 4.79 11.47
N GLU A 622 9.65 5.06 10.63
CA GLU A 622 9.96 6.41 10.16
C GLU A 622 8.95 6.90 9.10
N TYR A 623 8.46 6.01 8.24
CA TYR A 623 7.40 6.33 7.28
C TYR A 623 6.08 6.67 7.97
N PHE A 624 5.94 6.25 9.23
CA PHE A 624 4.73 6.43 10.02
C PHE A 624 4.70 7.74 10.81
N LYS A 625 5.72 8.57 10.63
CA LYS A 625 5.85 9.90 11.23
C LYS A 625 5.63 10.99 10.19
N THR A 626 5.13 12.14 10.66
CA THR A 626 5.14 13.39 9.89
C THR A 626 6.48 14.09 10.11
N HIS A 627 7.25 14.30 9.05
CA HIS A 627 8.55 14.95 9.10
C HIS A 627 8.44 16.38 8.58
N SER A 628 8.50 17.38 9.45
CA SER A 628 8.44 18.80 9.05
C SER A 628 7.27 19.11 8.11
N ASN A 629 6.07 18.66 8.52
CA ASN A 629 4.80 18.74 7.78
C ASN A 629 4.80 17.99 6.42
N MET A 630 5.76 17.09 6.22
CA MET A 630 5.80 16.17 5.07
C MET A 630 5.41 14.77 5.50
N ILE A 631 4.59 14.12 4.68
CA ILE A 631 4.15 12.73 4.86
C ILE A 631 4.55 11.96 3.60
N PHE A 632 5.34 10.90 3.74
CA PHE A 632 5.75 10.08 2.59
C PHE A 632 4.77 8.94 2.39
N VAL A 633 4.31 8.72 1.15
CA VAL A 633 3.40 7.62 0.78
C VAL A 633 3.83 6.96 -0.53
N GLY A 634 3.34 5.74 -0.77
CA GLY A 634 3.71 4.91 -1.91
C GLY A 634 4.09 3.50 -1.48
N GLU A 635 4.14 2.57 -2.43
CA GLU A 635 4.44 1.15 -2.13
C GLU A 635 5.78 0.95 -1.41
N HIS A 636 6.77 1.80 -1.68
CA HIS A 636 8.07 1.81 -0.99
C HIS A 636 8.01 2.18 0.49
N THR A 637 6.85 2.65 0.97
CA THR A 637 6.57 2.96 2.39
C THR A 637 5.58 1.97 3.01
N SER A 638 5.27 0.89 2.29
CA SER A 638 4.46 -0.23 2.75
C SER A 638 5.37 -1.41 3.09
N TYR A 639 4.79 -2.52 3.54
CA TYR A 639 5.50 -3.75 3.92
C TYR A 639 5.39 -4.82 2.82
N THR A 640 4.48 -4.67 1.87
CA THR A 640 4.51 -5.43 0.60
C THR A 640 4.93 -4.47 -0.51
N HIS A 641 5.73 -4.95 -1.46
CA HIS A 641 6.28 -4.12 -2.53
C HIS A 641 5.80 -4.60 -3.90
N ALA A 642 5.94 -3.77 -4.93
CA ALA A 642 5.54 -4.09 -6.31
C ALA A 642 4.02 -4.19 -6.60
N TRP A 643 3.13 -3.99 -5.61
CA TRP A 643 1.68 -4.10 -5.79
C TRP A 643 0.93 -2.76 -5.67
N ILE A 644 -0.14 -2.60 -6.46
CA ILE A 644 -1.05 -1.43 -6.33
C ILE A 644 -1.68 -1.39 -4.93
N ALA A 645 -2.03 -2.55 -4.36
CA ALA A 645 -2.61 -2.64 -3.03
C ALA A 645 -1.75 -1.91 -1.98
N SER A 646 -0.43 -2.10 -2.04
CA SER A 646 0.56 -1.44 -1.17
C SER A 646 0.60 0.08 -1.36
N ALA A 647 0.43 0.57 -2.60
CA ALA A 647 0.33 2.00 -2.85
C ALA A 647 -0.96 2.61 -2.29
N LEU A 648 -2.09 1.90 -2.41
CA LEU A 648 -3.39 2.34 -1.88
C LEU A 648 -3.40 2.34 -0.35
N GLU A 649 -2.91 1.26 0.27
CA GLU A 649 -2.69 1.10 1.72
C GLU A 649 -1.94 2.29 2.28
N SER A 650 -0.77 2.58 1.72
CA SER A 650 0.07 3.70 2.11
C SER A 650 -0.61 5.07 1.90
N GLY A 651 -1.38 5.23 0.82
CA GLY A 651 -2.16 6.44 0.56
C GLY A 651 -3.25 6.70 1.61
N ILE A 652 -3.93 5.64 2.07
CA ILE A 652 -4.90 5.70 3.17
C ILE A 652 -4.18 6.06 4.47
N ARG A 653 -3.09 5.36 4.79
CA ARG A 653 -2.28 5.62 5.99
C ARG A 653 -1.84 7.08 6.05
N GLY A 654 -1.28 7.63 4.96
CA GLY A 654 -0.86 9.03 4.91
C GLY A 654 -2.01 10.02 5.07
N SER A 655 -3.20 9.66 4.61
CA SER A 655 -4.41 10.47 4.81
C SER A 655 -4.84 10.47 6.28
N VAL A 656 -4.87 9.29 6.90
CA VAL A 656 -5.19 9.13 8.33
C VAL A 656 -4.20 9.89 9.19
N GLN A 657 -2.90 9.79 8.91
CA GLN A 657 -1.87 10.58 9.56
C GLN A 657 -2.20 12.06 9.53
N LEU A 658 -2.43 12.62 8.34
CA LEU A 658 -2.73 14.04 8.18
C LEU A 658 -4.00 14.44 8.94
N LEU A 659 -5.07 13.64 8.86
CA LEU A 659 -6.32 13.92 9.57
C LEU A 659 -6.08 13.95 11.09
N LEU A 660 -5.25 13.06 11.62
CA LEU A 660 -4.89 13.04 13.04
C LEU A 660 -4.03 14.25 13.44
N GLU A 661 -3.05 14.65 12.62
CA GLU A 661 -2.26 15.88 12.84
C GLU A 661 -3.15 17.13 12.92
N LEU A 662 -4.28 17.10 12.24
CA LEU A 662 -5.28 18.17 12.23
C LEU A 662 -6.35 18.00 13.33
N GLY A 663 -6.25 16.96 14.16
CA GLY A 663 -7.20 16.64 15.23
C GLY A 663 -8.57 16.13 14.76
N LEU A 664 -8.68 15.73 13.49
CA LEU A 664 -9.88 15.20 12.85
C LEU A 664 -10.00 13.68 13.06
N VAL A 665 -10.10 13.26 14.33
CA VAL A 665 -10.13 11.84 14.74
C VAL A 665 -11.34 11.10 14.17
N ASP A 666 -12.52 11.73 14.18
CA ASP A 666 -13.73 11.10 13.63
C ASP A 666 -13.60 10.83 12.13
N GLU A 667 -13.04 11.79 11.38
CA GLU A 667 -12.76 11.63 9.95
C GLU A 667 -11.68 10.57 9.69
N ALA A 668 -10.66 10.49 10.53
CA ALA A 668 -9.63 9.45 10.46
C ALA A 668 -10.24 8.06 10.67
N LYS A 669 -11.08 7.86 11.70
CA LYS A 669 -11.82 6.61 11.93
C LYS A 669 -12.73 6.24 10.77
N ALA A 670 -13.49 7.20 10.25
CA ALA A 670 -14.36 6.97 9.11
C ALA A 670 -13.58 6.56 7.85
N THR A 671 -12.38 7.10 7.65
CA THR A 671 -11.48 6.72 6.56
C THR A 671 -10.99 5.28 6.72
N VAL A 672 -10.58 4.89 7.92
CA VAL A 672 -10.16 3.52 8.25
C VAL A 672 -11.29 2.52 8.04
N ASP A 673 -12.48 2.83 8.56
CA ASP A 673 -13.66 1.97 8.45
C ASP A 673 -14.10 1.81 6.99
N LYS A 674 -14.13 2.91 6.24
CA LYS A 674 -14.51 2.89 4.82
C LYS A 674 -13.56 2.03 4.01
N TRP A 675 -12.27 2.24 4.14
CA TRP A 675 -11.26 1.59 3.29
C TRP A 675 -10.70 0.31 3.89
N MET A 676 -11.39 -0.25 4.88
CA MET A 676 -11.04 -1.51 5.55
C MET A 676 -9.58 -1.55 6.04
N ALA A 677 -9.06 -0.41 6.49
CA ALA A 677 -7.67 -0.25 6.90
C ALA A 677 -7.41 -0.80 8.31
N ARG A 678 -7.77 -2.07 8.54
CA ARG A 678 -7.86 -2.74 9.86
C ARG A 678 -6.54 -2.81 10.64
N TRP A 679 -5.43 -2.48 10.01
CA TRP A 679 -4.08 -2.40 10.57
C TRP A 679 -3.75 -1.04 11.18
N ILE A 680 -4.58 -0.02 10.92
CA ILE A 680 -4.47 1.31 11.46
C ILE A 680 -5.34 1.37 12.73
N ASP A 681 -4.73 1.66 13.88
CA ASP A 681 -5.46 1.88 15.13
C ASP A 681 -5.64 3.38 15.35
N VAL A 682 -6.89 3.83 15.29
CA VAL A 682 -7.31 5.22 15.53
C VAL A 682 -8.40 5.21 16.55
#